data_AF-A0A177BYY5-F1
#
_entry.id   AF-A0A177BYY5-F1
#
_cell.length_a   1.000
_cell.length_b   1.000
_cell.length_c   1.000
_cell.angle_alpha   90.00
_cell.angle_beta   90.00
_cell.angle_gamma   90.00
#
_symmetry.space_group_name_H-M   'P 1'
#
loop_
_entity.id
_entity.type
_entity.pdbx_description
1 polymer ?
#
loop_
_entity_poly.entity_id
_entity_poly.type
_entity_poly.pdbx_seq_one_letter_code
_entity_poly.pdbx_strand_id
1 'polypeptide(L)'
;MLGPGKTAPLLLQNLLTYDPRYEPAAGRNLLTSPPPHYDPHAAPTSSVPRRNCRHDVQLKEEQSELPQKGVDPDENTVYRVAVYCRICRWHFDIWVDFRDNGLQDHPCRKTDLESPLHHFLFSGEEDPSRSGSLGGHTKPRSYTFYCSADKCPVTLRIRISPPRLSDSDIALLTDPANLRRRWERAKEIDGARADPDMAQPIEGPNYLNTYLFDSFNSTKAKPRIPLLNRKFLKTFGRDCDDMLKKLGFTFAVEVDAEGNSTDGWYLPRPSEAQHPLDSLETTTRNIIEDARYELNAIILSFPESERATARRNPLALVPARNYIELALGCDDYELREGGRRETRNSHREEDHPYYAGLGALSDFADRLLIFAYDRQVANDPVNTPYYFECLKDLAKGRNSETLDTQSAILESQGLFTRQDVTQAYRTLGIDPSHGPALSDNIITNQFKARLSDIGPRQVEEARSALRIIGLARGSDMLQRAASDSIETYAEALAWLNLPDSVELSGDDFVITMYTSKVNDSPQEAETGRMAVKIIADHRKSQRLRQWLETGQMDAAEMDAAEAYATLGITDRSSKLDPSVLQTLYEGMLSDSPENAQRLETALQKVRQDQENSYGSEQQQPSGHNFELHEWPVGCCNIGNTCYLNSVLQFLFTIKPLRDMVIDCDKHFQDLSPEALGPKRVGRTAVTRARAETGQQFVRELQGLFKHMITAREHNIRPERSLAALALTRGESTNIASESKPPTRPSSRLGKIGDMPVSGPMLPPGFQNTSMPPSPADSVMGDAEGDADSMKAMDLTASSDKPDNTMSTRLEPPSRPPPIPPRPQATADIGLKKLEDVAQQQDAAEILNNVFDLLSCAFQGEDVLQDGEQLDLIKRTFFSNVTTVRRTKDKDIPKSDLQDNVLVSTKGRDRSICAALDDEFGLTELEGGVTKYEIFDTAAPIQIINVRRLQFENGRARKDESHLALDKILYLDRYLKSTKSLSEEQLQELRNQQWQLQAELRALETRKKLLKETDFKDVDLPGVLDETACLVTKLEGSSPEAAGESLQASLEQRDPSPVPQEGIADQLNKRADELRPELTDIHDRMEKLEKQIDSVFEDCKDHPYRLHAIFMHAGSHSGGHYWIYIYDFQNDIWRKYNDETVTLESEETILKKVVQVRPPTSTGIVYVRDDVATEYTEALHRDLQEVKGSQSGETQHGDVEMMDTPSTNVVNMDDYTNLEVVEGREM
;
A
#
# COMPACT_ATOMS: atom_id res chain seq x y z
N MET A 1 -7.98 -10.29 -8.24
CA MET A 1 -8.95 -9.37 -7.58
C MET A 1 -9.27 -9.95 -6.21
N LEU A 2 -9.69 -9.12 -5.25
CA LEU A 2 -10.12 -9.58 -3.91
C LEU A 2 -11.62 -9.28 -3.72
N GLY A 3 -12.33 -10.16 -3.04
CA GLY A 3 -13.77 -10.11 -2.82
C GLY A 3 -14.37 -11.49 -2.48
N PRO A 4 -15.66 -11.54 -2.10
CA PRO A 4 -16.31 -12.74 -1.58
C PRO A 4 -16.70 -13.73 -2.69
N GLY A 5 -16.53 -15.03 -2.43
CA GLY A 5 -16.79 -16.10 -3.39
C GLY A 5 -17.96 -17.02 -3.02
N LYS A 6 -18.13 -18.10 -3.80
CA LYS A 6 -19.13 -19.15 -3.57
C LYS A 6 -18.54 -20.51 -3.95
N THR A 7 -18.70 -21.53 -3.10
CA THR A 7 -18.36 -22.91 -3.49
C THR A 7 -19.25 -23.39 -4.64
N ALA A 8 -18.73 -24.30 -5.48
CA ALA A 8 -19.45 -24.79 -6.65
C ALA A 8 -20.89 -25.31 -6.36
N PRO A 9 -21.15 -26.07 -5.27
CA PRO A 9 -22.51 -26.46 -4.91
C PRO A 9 -23.44 -25.28 -4.56
N LEU A 10 -22.96 -24.24 -3.86
CA LEU A 10 -23.78 -23.06 -3.59
C LEU A 10 -24.03 -22.24 -4.86
N LEU A 11 -23.02 -22.06 -5.72
CA LEU A 11 -23.21 -21.35 -6.98
C LEU A 11 -24.23 -22.07 -7.88
N LEU A 12 -24.20 -23.40 -7.92
CA LEU A 12 -25.24 -24.21 -8.58
C LEU A 12 -26.61 -24.05 -7.93
N GLN A 13 -26.71 -24.05 -6.60
CA GLN A 13 -27.98 -23.80 -5.91
C GLN A 13 -28.54 -22.41 -6.21
N ASN A 14 -27.68 -21.38 -6.24
CA ASN A 14 -28.10 -20.03 -6.60
C ASN A 14 -28.54 -19.97 -8.07
N LEU A 15 -27.86 -20.68 -8.98
CA LEU A 15 -28.30 -20.82 -10.38
C LEU A 15 -29.68 -21.47 -10.50
N LEU A 16 -29.96 -22.51 -9.71
CA LEU A 16 -31.25 -23.20 -9.67
C LEU A 16 -32.37 -22.38 -8.97
N THR A 17 -32.06 -21.22 -8.40
CA THR A 17 -33.02 -20.41 -7.62
C THR A 17 -33.05 -18.91 -7.98
N TYR A 18 -32.18 -18.47 -8.88
CA TYR A 18 -32.10 -17.11 -9.40
C TYR A 18 -33.05 -16.89 -10.58
N ASP A 19 -33.96 -15.93 -10.45
CA ASP A 19 -34.90 -15.54 -11.49
C ASP A 19 -34.62 -14.09 -11.90
N PRO A 20 -33.95 -13.83 -13.04
CA PRO A 20 -33.52 -12.48 -13.44
C PRO A 20 -34.69 -11.52 -13.68
N ARG A 21 -35.93 -12.02 -13.76
CA ARG A 21 -37.15 -11.18 -13.88
C ARG A 21 -37.51 -10.45 -12.59
N TYR A 22 -37.01 -10.90 -11.44
CA TYR A 22 -37.32 -10.33 -10.12
C TYR A 22 -36.11 -9.72 -9.42
N GLU A 23 -34.95 -9.69 -10.08
CA GLU A 23 -33.71 -9.05 -9.60
C GLU A 23 -33.89 -7.60 -9.11
N PRO A 24 -34.64 -6.69 -9.80
CA PRO A 24 -34.85 -5.33 -9.30
C PRO A 24 -35.67 -5.28 -8.01
N ALA A 25 -36.62 -6.21 -7.84
CA ALA A 25 -37.43 -6.34 -6.63
C ALA A 25 -36.70 -7.09 -5.49
N ALA A 26 -35.62 -7.80 -5.81
CA ALA A 26 -34.72 -8.44 -4.84
C ALA A 26 -33.57 -7.52 -4.40
N GLY A 27 -33.29 -6.45 -5.15
CA GLY A 27 -32.19 -5.52 -4.91
C GLY A 27 -30.78 -6.11 -5.08
N ARG A 28 -30.67 -7.37 -5.54
CA ARG A 28 -29.39 -8.10 -5.64
C ARG A 28 -29.45 -9.24 -6.65
N ASN A 29 -28.29 -9.58 -7.20
CA ASN A 29 -28.11 -10.71 -8.11
C ASN A 29 -27.59 -11.93 -7.33
N LEU A 30 -28.30 -13.05 -7.32
CA LEU A 30 -27.91 -14.20 -6.47
C LEU A 30 -26.64 -14.91 -6.94
N LEU A 31 -26.21 -14.71 -8.19
CA LEU A 31 -24.99 -15.32 -8.73
C LEU A 31 -23.77 -14.45 -8.41
N THR A 32 -23.86 -13.15 -8.74
CA THR A 32 -22.71 -12.24 -8.68
C THR A 32 -22.59 -11.51 -7.35
N SER A 33 -23.70 -11.03 -6.75
CA SER A 33 -23.66 -10.34 -5.46
C SER A 33 -23.31 -11.30 -4.30
N PRO A 34 -22.68 -10.81 -3.22
CA PRO A 34 -22.62 -11.55 -1.96
C PRO A 34 -24.02 -11.70 -1.32
N PRO A 35 -24.18 -12.62 -0.35
CA PRO A 35 -25.30 -12.55 0.58
C PRO A 35 -25.22 -11.26 1.42
N PRO A 36 -26.34 -10.60 1.76
CA PRO A 36 -26.32 -9.58 2.80
C PRO A 36 -25.88 -10.22 4.12
N HIS A 37 -25.13 -9.48 4.94
CA HIS A 37 -24.76 -9.96 6.26
C HIS A 37 -26.02 -10.17 7.11
N TYR A 38 -26.16 -11.36 7.70
CA TYR A 38 -27.28 -11.64 8.57
C TYR A 38 -27.20 -10.82 9.86
N ASP A 39 -28.37 -10.42 10.35
CA ASP A 39 -28.56 -9.75 11.63
C ASP A 39 -29.73 -10.47 12.34
N PRO A 40 -29.49 -11.12 13.50
CA PRO A 40 -30.54 -11.83 14.24
C PRO A 40 -31.56 -10.89 14.90
N HIS A 41 -31.34 -9.57 14.89
CA HIS A 41 -32.28 -8.56 15.37
C HIS A 41 -33.12 -7.92 14.23
N ALA A 42 -32.74 -8.13 12.97
CA ALA A 42 -33.50 -7.67 11.82
C ALA A 42 -34.69 -8.59 11.49
N ALA A 43 -35.65 -8.08 10.72
CA ALA A 43 -36.76 -8.90 10.23
C ALA A 43 -36.24 -9.99 9.26
N PRO A 44 -36.61 -11.27 9.45
CA PRO A 44 -36.06 -12.38 8.66
C PRO A 44 -36.45 -12.24 7.19
N THR A 45 -35.44 -11.97 6.36
CA THR A 45 -35.60 -11.71 4.93
C THR A 45 -35.27 -12.98 4.13
N SER A 46 -36.21 -13.44 3.29
CA SER A 46 -36.00 -14.61 2.41
C SER A 46 -34.75 -14.40 1.55
N SER A 47 -33.77 -15.28 1.71
CA SER A 47 -32.55 -15.34 0.91
C SER A 47 -32.86 -15.48 -0.57
N VAL A 48 -33.91 -16.22 -0.93
CA VAL A 48 -34.42 -16.33 -2.30
C VAL A 48 -35.90 -15.94 -2.35
N PRO A 49 -36.27 -14.83 -3.03
CA PRO A 49 -37.66 -14.38 -3.10
C PRO A 49 -38.64 -15.50 -3.48
N ARG A 50 -39.79 -15.54 -2.80
CA ARG A 50 -40.84 -16.56 -3.00
C ARG A 50 -41.47 -16.55 -4.41
N ARG A 51 -41.21 -15.50 -5.21
CA ARG A 51 -41.64 -15.39 -6.61
C ARG A 51 -40.65 -15.99 -7.61
N ASN A 52 -39.37 -16.15 -7.24
CA ASN A 52 -38.37 -16.75 -8.12
C ASN A 52 -38.74 -18.19 -8.45
N CYS A 53 -38.67 -18.54 -9.73
CA CYS A 53 -38.72 -19.94 -10.14
C CYS A 53 -37.63 -20.75 -9.41
N ARG A 54 -38.01 -21.92 -8.89
CA ARG A 54 -37.07 -22.97 -8.50
C ARG A 54 -36.87 -23.83 -9.74
N HIS A 55 -35.72 -23.70 -10.40
CA HIS A 55 -35.54 -24.16 -11.77
C HIS A 55 -35.38 -25.68 -11.85
N ASP A 56 -36.37 -26.30 -12.50
CA ASP A 56 -36.35 -27.71 -12.85
C ASP A 56 -35.68 -27.85 -14.22
N VAL A 57 -34.35 -27.96 -14.19
CA VAL A 57 -33.48 -27.90 -15.38
C VAL A 57 -33.39 -29.24 -16.11
N GLN A 58 -33.64 -29.17 -17.42
CA GLN A 58 -33.68 -30.29 -18.36
C GLN A 58 -32.64 -30.04 -19.46
N LEU A 59 -32.01 -31.12 -19.92
CA LEU A 59 -30.83 -31.06 -20.78
C LEU A 59 -31.19 -30.76 -22.24
N LYS A 60 -30.32 -29.99 -22.92
CA LYS A 60 -30.29 -29.87 -24.38
C LYS A 60 -29.17 -30.74 -24.95
N GLU A 61 -29.52 -31.90 -25.48
CA GLU A 61 -28.53 -32.88 -25.92
C GLU A 61 -27.73 -32.39 -27.13
N GLU A 62 -28.39 -31.78 -28.13
CA GLU A 62 -27.72 -31.28 -29.34
C GLU A 62 -26.89 -29.99 -29.13
N GLN A 63 -26.89 -29.41 -27.92
CA GLN A 63 -26.18 -28.16 -27.60
C GLN A 63 -25.14 -28.32 -26.47
N SER A 64 -24.85 -29.55 -26.04
CA SER A 64 -23.99 -29.82 -24.87
C SER A 64 -22.77 -30.67 -25.21
N GLU A 65 -21.62 -30.31 -24.62
CA GLU A 65 -20.44 -31.16 -24.49
C GLU A 65 -20.35 -31.63 -23.04
N LEU A 66 -20.51 -32.93 -22.80
CA LEU A 66 -20.90 -33.48 -21.50
C LEU A 66 -19.75 -34.20 -20.76
N PRO A 67 -19.62 -34.01 -19.43
CA PRO A 67 -18.67 -34.77 -18.62
C PRO A 67 -19.07 -36.25 -18.56
N GLN A 68 -18.08 -37.12 -18.72
CA GLN A 68 -18.26 -38.57 -18.56
C GLN A 68 -18.02 -38.97 -17.10
N LYS A 69 -18.95 -39.71 -16.50
CA LYS A 69 -18.85 -40.06 -15.08
C LYS A 69 -17.66 -40.98 -14.81
N GLY A 70 -16.75 -40.54 -13.94
CA GLY A 70 -15.53 -41.28 -13.61
C GLY A 70 -14.37 -41.04 -14.58
N VAL A 71 -14.47 -40.03 -15.45
CA VAL A 71 -13.35 -39.48 -16.21
C VAL A 71 -13.05 -38.10 -15.66
N ASP A 72 -11.85 -37.93 -15.10
CA ASP A 72 -11.38 -36.64 -14.64
C ASP A 72 -11.03 -35.72 -15.83
N PRO A 73 -11.21 -34.40 -15.72
CA PRO A 73 -10.81 -33.44 -16.75
C PRO A 73 -9.28 -33.33 -16.88
N ASP A 74 -8.84 -32.99 -18.10
CA ASP A 74 -7.43 -32.73 -18.47
C ASP A 74 -7.21 -31.29 -18.97
N GLU A 75 -5.95 -30.98 -19.31
CA GLU A 75 -5.47 -29.68 -19.83
C GLU A 75 -6.13 -29.24 -21.17
N ASN A 76 -6.94 -30.09 -21.81
CA ASN A 76 -7.65 -29.78 -23.05
C ASN A 76 -9.18 -29.78 -22.87
N THR A 77 -9.67 -30.13 -21.67
CA THR A 77 -11.08 -30.38 -21.41
C THR A 77 -11.90 -29.08 -21.29
N VAL A 78 -12.97 -28.97 -22.06
CA VAL A 78 -13.99 -27.92 -21.93
C VAL A 78 -15.37 -28.56 -21.96
N TYR A 79 -16.15 -28.37 -20.90
CA TYR A 79 -17.54 -28.82 -20.83
C TYR A 79 -18.51 -27.68 -21.13
N ARG A 80 -19.58 -27.99 -21.85
CA ARG A 80 -20.73 -27.10 -22.06
C ARG A 80 -22.00 -27.87 -21.70
N VAL A 81 -22.62 -27.55 -20.57
CA VAL A 81 -23.91 -28.13 -20.18
C VAL A 81 -25.00 -27.11 -20.51
N ALA A 82 -25.65 -27.27 -21.66
CA ALA A 82 -26.73 -26.40 -22.11
C ALA A 82 -28.09 -26.95 -21.63
N VAL A 83 -28.86 -26.13 -20.91
CA VAL A 83 -30.07 -26.56 -20.20
C VAL A 83 -31.20 -25.55 -20.32
N TYR A 84 -32.42 -26.00 -20.02
CA TYR A 84 -33.59 -25.12 -19.93
C TYR A 84 -34.50 -25.54 -18.77
N CYS A 85 -35.16 -24.58 -18.12
CA CYS A 85 -36.10 -24.85 -17.05
C CYS A 85 -37.49 -25.23 -17.61
N ARG A 86 -38.00 -26.44 -17.31
CA ARG A 86 -39.31 -26.87 -17.82
C ARG A 86 -40.52 -26.09 -17.25
N ILE A 87 -40.31 -25.31 -16.19
CA ILE A 87 -41.37 -24.54 -15.52
C ILE A 87 -41.47 -23.12 -16.11
N CYS A 88 -40.37 -22.36 -16.11
CA CYS A 88 -40.35 -20.96 -16.56
C CYS A 88 -39.78 -20.75 -17.97
N ARG A 89 -39.27 -21.81 -18.61
CA ARG A 89 -38.72 -21.83 -19.99
C ARG A 89 -37.44 -21.01 -20.20
N TRP A 90 -36.81 -20.51 -19.14
CA TRP A 90 -35.50 -19.85 -19.21
C TRP A 90 -34.40 -20.86 -19.56
N HIS A 91 -33.41 -20.38 -20.33
CA HIS A 91 -32.28 -21.17 -20.80
C HIS A 91 -31.00 -20.77 -20.09
N PHE A 92 -30.13 -21.74 -19.82
CA PHE A 92 -28.84 -21.54 -19.18
C PHE A 92 -27.77 -22.35 -19.93
N ASP A 93 -26.69 -21.72 -20.37
CA ASP A 93 -25.50 -22.43 -20.87
C ASP A 93 -24.42 -22.32 -19.80
N ILE A 94 -24.01 -23.45 -19.22
CA ILE A 94 -22.91 -23.54 -18.24
C ILE A 94 -21.68 -24.06 -18.97
N TRP A 95 -20.66 -23.21 -19.09
CA TRP A 95 -19.36 -23.57 -19.66
C TRP A 95 -18.33 -23.69 -18.54
N VAL A 96 -17.55 -24.76 -18.54
CA VAL A 96 -16.45 -24.97 -17.60
C VAL A 96 -15.20 -25.33 -18.39
N ASP A 97 -14.19 -24.48 -18.30
CA ASP A 97 -12.94 -24.57 -19.06
C ASP A 97 -11.82 -25.00 -18.10
N PHE A 98 -11.18 -26.14 -18.36
CA PHE A 98 -10.10 -26.70 -17.55
C PHE A 98 -8.72 -26.50 -18.17
N ARG A 99 -8.63 -25.80 -19.32
CA ARG A 99 -7.39 -25.68 -20.08
C ARG A 99 -6.33 -24.85 -19.34
N ASP A 100 -5.09 -25.31 -19.37
CA ASP A 100 -3.96 -24.58 -18.80
C ASP A 100 -3.77 -23.22 -19.49
N ASN A 101 -3.36 -22.24 -18.68
CA ASN A 101 -3.07 -20.87 -19.07
C ASN A 101 -1.56 -20.54 -19.07
N GLY A 102 -0.71 -21.55 -18.85
CA GLY A 102 0.75 -21.44 -18.74
C GLY A 102 1.25 -21.08 -17.34
N LEU A 103 0.35 -20.99 -16.35
CA LEU A 103 0.66 -20.65 -14.95
C LEU A 103 -0.07 -21.57 -13.94
N GLN A 104 -1.02 -22.40 -14.38
CA GLN A 104 -1.96 -23.11 -13.49
C GLN A 104 -2.39 -24.45 -14.08
N ASP A 105 -1.80 -25.54 -13.61
CA ASP A 105 -1.92 -26.89 -14.15
C ASP A 105 -2.65 -27.89 -13.22
N HIS A 106 -3.17 -27.45 -12.07
CA HIS A 106 -3.76 -28.32 -11.05
C HIS A 106 -5.21 -27.91 -10.70
N PRO A 107 -6.22 -28.38 -11.44
CA PRO A 107 -7.62 -28.11 -11.13
C PRO A 107 -8.06 -28.79 -9.83
N CYS A 108 -8.89 -28.11 -9.02
CA CYS A 108 -9.43 -28.63 -7.75
C CYS A 108 -10.10 -30.00 -7.93
N ARG A 109 -9.82 -30.95 -7.02
CA ARG A 109 -10.45 -32.28 -6.97
C ARG A 109 -10.61 -32.70 -5.52
N LYS A 110 -11.64 -33.49 -5.20
CA LYS A 110 -11.92 -33.98 -3.84
C LYS A 110 -10.76 -34.74 -3.17
N THR A 111 -9.83 -35.29 -3.95
CA THR A 111 -8.60 -35.96 -3.49
C THR A 111 -7.53 -34.98 -3.01
N ASP A 112 -7.58 -33.72 -3.43
CA ASP A 112 -6.81 -32.64 -2.84
C ASP A 112 -7.42 -32.26 -1.48
N LEU A 113 -6.57 -32.11 -0.47
CA LEU A 113 -6.96 -31.71 0.88
C LEU A 113 -6.98 -30.18 1.04
N GLU A 114 -6.22 -29.44 0.23
CA GLU A 114 -6.16 -27.97 0.25
C GLU A 114 -7.28 -27.35 -0.60
N SER A 115 -7.56 -27.92 -1.79
CA SER A 115 -8.64 -27.50 -2.69
C SER A 115 -9.60 -28.64 -3.06
N PRO A 116 -10.35 -29.20 -2.10
CA PRO A 116 -11.28 -30.32 -2.33
C PRO A 116 -12.48 -29.97 -3.23
N LEU A 117 -12.75 -28.68 -3.48
CA LEU A 117 -13.81 -28.18 -4.37
C LEU A 117 -13.36 -26.88 -5.06
N HIS A 118 -13.99 -26.55 -6.19
CA HIS A 118 -13.89 -25.20 -6.73
C HIS A 118 -14.64 -24.19 -5.85
N HIS A 119 -13.96 -23.09 -5.52
CA HIS A 119 -14.54 -21.89 -4.92
C HIS A 119 -14.44 -20.77 -5.94
N PHE A 120 -15.57 -20.25 -6.41
CA PHE A 120 -15.64 -19.34 -7.55
C PHE A 120 -15.78 -17.88 -7.12
N LEU A 121 -14.94 -17.02 -7.72
CA LEU A 121 -14.98 -15.57 -7.62
C LEU A 121 -15.54 -14.97 -8.90
N PHE A 122 -16.37 -13.93 -8.79
CA PHE A 122 -16.94 -13.24 -9.94
C PHE A 122 -15.90 -12.32 -10.60
N SER A 123 -15.69 -12.47 -11.90
CA SER A 123 -14.73 -11.69 -12.68
C SER A 123 -15.35 -10.51 -13.42
N GLY A 124 -16.61 -10.64 -13.83
CA GLY A 124 -17.31 -9.64 -14.65
C GLY A 124 -18.48 -10.19 -15.46
N GLU A 125 -19.26 -9.28 -16.02
CA GLU A 125 -20.33 -9.56 -16.97
C GLU A 125 -19.93 -9.03 -18.35
N GLU A 126 -20.17 -9.81 -19.40
CA GLU A 126 -19.88 -9.37 -20.77
C GLU A 126 -20.99 -8.46 -21.32
N ASP A 127 -20.56 -7.30 -21.85
CA ASP A 127 -21.39 -6.18 -22.31
C ASP A 127 -22.30 -5.53 -21.24
N PRO A 128 -21.70 -4.95 -20.17
CA PRO A 128 -22.44 -4.30 -19.08
C PRO A 128 -23.23 -3.06 -19.53
N SER A 129 -22.94 -2.50 -20.72
CA SER A 129 -23.64 -1.34 -21.30
C SER A 129 -25.16 -1.55 -21.41
N ARG A 130 -25.60 -2.82 -21.48
CA ARG A 130 -27.00 -3.19 -21.71
C ARG A 130 -27.86 -3.20 -20.45
N SER A 131 -27.27 -3.10 -19.26
CA SER A 131 -28.01 -3.18 -17.99
C SER A 131 -28.80 -1.92 -17.65
N GLY A 132 -28.52 -0.77 -18.29
CA GLY A 132 -29.14 0.53 -17.98
C GLY A 132 -30.47 0.82 -18.71
N SER A 133 -31.01 -0.12 -19.48
CA SER A 133 -32.24 0.08 -20.27
C SER A 133 -33.45 -0.61 -19.62
N LEU A 134 -34.64 0.01 -19.70
CA LEU A 134 -35.92 -0.55 -19.23
C LEU A 134 -36.25 -1.95 -19.83
N GLY A 135 -35.58 -2.36 -20.91
CA GLY A 135 -35.71 -3.68 -21.52
C GLY A 135 -34.69 -4.73 -21.06
N GLY A 136 -33.81 -4.44 -20.09
CA GLY A 136 -32.63 -5.28 -19.76
C GLY A 136 -32.90 -6.78 -19.58
N HIS A 137 -34.01 -7.13 -18.91
CA HIS A 137 -34.43 -8.54 -18.66
C HIS A 137 -34.84 -9.32 -19.92
N THR A 138 -34.84 -8.71 -21.12
CA THR A 138 -35.23 -9.34 -22.40
C THR A 138 -34.04 -9.76 -23.28
N LYS A 139 -32.80 -9.52 -22.82
CA LYS A 139 -31.57 -9.90 -23.54
C LYS A 139 -30.80 -10.99 -22.77
N PRO A 140 -30.04 -11.86 -23.44
CA PRO A 140 -29.11 -12.76 -22.77
C PRO A 140 -28.04 -12.00 -21.97
N ARG A 141 -27.70 -12.51 -20.78
CA ARG A 141 -26.60 -12.04 -19.91
C ARG A 141 -25.53 -13.14 -19.80
N SER A 142 -24.24 -12.79 -19.68
CA SER A 142 -23.14 -13.75 -19.51
C SER A 142 -22.24 -13.34 -18.36
N TYR A 143 -22.12 -14.19 -17.34
CA TYR A 143 -21.30 -13.97 -16.16
C TYR A 143 -20.07 -14.88 -16.19
N THR A 144 -18.89 -14.33 -15.92
CA THR A 144 -17.63 -15.08 -15.88
C THR A 144 -17.08 -15.13 -14.46
N PHE A 145 -16.60 -16.30 -14.06
CA PHE A 145 -16.05 -16.61 -12.75
C PHE A 145 -14.73 -17.38 -12.90
N TYR A 146 -13.80 -17.21 -11.96
CA TYR A 146 -12.55 -17.98 -11.88
C TYR A 146 -12.45 -18.69 -10.52
N CYS A 147 -11.70 -19.79 -10.45
CA CYS A 147 -11.47 -20.49 -9.19
C CYS A 147 -10.44 -19.76 -8.30
N SER A 148 -10.70 -19.66 -7.00
CA SER A 148 -9.83 -18.99 -6.01
C SER A 148 -8.81 -19.94 -5.37
N ALA A 149 -8.25 -20.84 -6.17
CA ALA A 149 -7.20 -21.76 -5.75
C ALA A 149 -6.01 -21.54 -6.69
N ASP A 150 -4.84 -21.24 -6.12
CA ASP A 150 -3.78 -20.52 -6.84
C ASP A 150 -3.19 -21.29 -8.03
N LYS A 151 -3.33 -22.62 -8.04
CA LYS A 151 -2.86 -23.51 -9.12
C LYS A 151 -3.96 -24.00 -10.07
N CYS A 152 -5.21 -23.56 -9.87
CA CYS A 152 -6.38 -24.10 -10.56
C CYS A 152 -6.80 -23.19 -11.74
N PRO A 153 -6.66 -23.63 -13.00
CA PRO A 153 -6.98 -22.80 -14.17
C PRO A 153 -8.49 -22.56 -14.37
N VAL A 154 -9.34 -23.29 -13.63
CA VAL A 154 -10.74 -23.49 -13.98
C VAL A 154 -11.54 -22.20 -14.03
N THR A 155 -12.02 -21.90 -15.24
CA THR A 155 -12.87 -20.75 -15.55
C THR A 155 -14.29 -21.23 -15.82
N LEU A 156 -15.26 -20.61 -15.16
CA LEU A 156 -16.68 -20.91 -15.25
C LEU A 156 -17.42 -19.74 -15.89
N ARG A 157 -18.16 -19.99 -16.97
CA ARG A 157 -19.01 -18.99 -17.63
C ARG A 157 -20.45 -19.47 -17.63
N ILE A 158 -21.33 -18.66 -17.02
CA ILE A 158 -22.78 -18.91 -16.96
C ILE A 158 -23.48 -17.89 -17.85
N ARG A 159 -24.06 -18.35 -18.96
CA ARG A 159 -24.93 -17.55 -19.81
C ARG A 159 -26.39 -17.85 -19.50
N ILE A 160 -27.22 -16.82 -19.45
CA ILE A 160 -28.65 -16.93 -19.14
C ILE A 160 -29.44 -16.21 -20.24
N SER A 161 -30.40 -16.91 -20.86
CA SER A 161 -31.22 -16.38 -21.95
C SER A 161 -32.72 -16.50 -21.64
N PRO A 162 -33.54 -15.49 -21.97
CA PRO A 162 -34.99 -15.56 -21.82
C PRO A 162 -35.62 -16.58 -22.78
N PRO A 163 -36.86 -17.04 -22.51
CA PRO A 163 -37.63 -17.88 -23.41
C PRO A 163 -37.77 -17.28 -24.82
N ARG A 164 -37.69 -18.12 -25.85
CA ARG A 164 -38.00 -17.75 -27.25
C ARG A 164 -39.49 -17.49 -27.42
N LEU A 165 -40.36 -18.17 -26.67
CA LEU A 165 -41.81 -17.95 -26.62
C LEU A 165 -42.20 -17.19 -25.34
N SER A 166 -42.74 -15.99 -25.51
CA SER A 166 -43.31 -15.21 -24.41
C SER A 166 -44.63 -15.82 -23.91
N ASP A 167 -45.05 -15.47 -22.70
CA ASP A 167 -46.37 -15.88 -22.20
C ASP A 167 -47.53 -15.36 -23.07
N SER A 168 -47.30 -14.26 -23.82
CA SER A 168 -48.26 -13.78 -24.83
C SER A 168 -48.28 -14.67 -26.07
N ASP A 169 -47.12 -15.07 -26.63
CA ASP A 169 -47.02 -16.04 -27.73
C ASP A 169 -47.71 -17.38 -27.36
N ILE A 170 -47.63 -17.77 -26.09
CA ILE A 170 -48.20 -19.03 -25.59
C ILE A 170 -49.71 -18.91 -25.39
N ALA A 171 -50.20 -17.85 -24.75
CA ALA A 171 -51.63 -17.57 -24.66
C ALA A 171 -52.27 -17.39 -26.06
N LEU A 172 -51.52 -16.82 -27.01
CA LEU A 172 -51.92 -16.73 -28.41
C LEU A 172 -52.10 -18.13 -29.03
N LEU A 173 -51.29 -19.12 -28.67
CA LEU A 173 -51.39 -20.50 -29.16
C LEU A 173 -52.38 -21.41 -28.42
N THR A 174 -52.68 -21.15 -27.13
CA THR A 174 -53.43 -22.09 -26.28
C THR A 174 -54.76 -21.57 -25.75
N ASP A 175 -55.03 -20.26 -25.72
CA ASP A 175 -56.28 -19.70 -25.18
C ASP A 175 -57.50 -20.09 -26.06
N PRO A 176 -58.51 -20.77 -25.48
CA PRO A 176 -59.75 -21.09 -26.18
C PRO A 176 -60.48 -19.88 -26.80
N ALA A 177 -60.34 -18.66 -26.25
CA ALA A 177 -60.94 -17.47 -26.84
C ALA A 177 -60.20 -17.00 -28.12
N ASN A 178 -58.88 -17.12 -28.15
CA ASN A 178 -58.09 -16.87 -29.36
C ASN A 178 -58.37 -17.93 -30.44
N LEU A 179 -58.35 -19.21 -30.06
CA LEU A 179 -58.62 -20.33 -30.98
C LEU A 179 -60.04 -20.30 -31.55
N ARG A 180 -61.04 -19.87 -30.75
CA ARG A 180 -62.41 -19.63 -31.23
C ARG A 180 -62.45 -18.53 -32.28
N ARG A 181 -61.88 -17.36 -32.01
CA ARG A 181 -61.86 -16.22 -32.95
C ARG A 181 -61.19 -16.58 -34.28
N ARG A 182 -60.11 -17.36 -34.25
CA ARG A 182 -59.46 -17.89 -35.48
C ARG A 182 -60.36 -18.84 -36.24
N TRP A 183 -61.02 -19.78 -35.57
CA TRP A 183 -61.94 -20.74 -36.22
C TRP A 183 -63.18 -20.07 -36.82
N GLU A 184 -63.75 -19.07 -36.15
CA GLU A 184 -64.82 -18.22 -36.68
C GLU A 184 -64.33 -17.47 -37.94
N ARG A 185 -63.18 -16.78 -37.85
CA ARG A 185 -62.60 -16.05 -38.99
C ARG A 185 -62.17 -16.96 -40.15
N ALA A 186 -61.73 -18.19 -39.88
CA ALA A 186 -61.40 -19.17 -40.91
C ALA A 186 -62.64 -19.60 -41.72
N LYS A 187 -63.82 -19.67 -41.08
CA LYS A 187 -65.10 -19.92 -41.74
C LYS A 187 -65.58 -18.74 -42.59
N GLU A 188 -65.22 -17.51 -42.24
CA GLU A 188 -65.47 -16.34 -43.10
C GLU A 188 -64.56 -16.32 -44.34
N ILE A 189 -63.34 -16.87 -44.24
CA ILE A 189 -62.32 -16.83 -45.32
C ILE A 189 -62.49 -17.97 -46.34
N ASP A 190 -62.72 -19.21 -45.91
CA ASP A 190 -62.83 -20.39 -46.80
C ASP A 190 -63.99 -21.30 -46.38
N GLY A 191 -65.18 -20.72 -46.20
CA GLY A 191 -66.30 -21.33 -45.45
C GLY A 191 -66.80 -22.71 -45.92
N ALA A 192 -66.52 -23.13 -47.16
CA ALA A 192 -66.87 -24.46 -47.67
C ALA A 192 -65.79 -25.52 -47.45
N ARG A 193 -64.57 -25.12 -47.03
CA ARG A 193 -63.39 -26.00 -46.81
C ARG A 193 -62.78 -25.85 -45.42
N ALA A 194 -63.17 -24.82 -44.68
CA ALA A 194 -62.83 -24.58 -43.28
C ALA A 194 -63.12 -25.83 -42.44
N ASP A 195 -62.31 -26.01 -41.40
CA ASP A 195 -62.39 -27.17 -40.52
C ASP A 195 -63.69 -27.10 -39.67
N PRO A 196 -64.46 -28.20 -39.55
CA PRO A 196 -65.71 -28.18 -38.81
C PRO A 196 -65.50 -27.81 -37.34
N ASP A 197 -64.37 -28.21 -36.75
CA ASP A 197 -64.09 -28.17 -35.32
C ASP A 197 -63.04 -27.11 -34.94
N MET A 198 -63.23 -26.45 -33.80
CA MET A 198 -62.26 -25.51 -33.23
C MET A 198 -60.93 -26.21 -32.94
N ALA A 199 -59.81 -25.49 -33.03
CA ALA A 199 -58.52 -26.02 -32.58
C ALA A 199 -58.53 -26.29 -31.07
N GLN A 200 -57.92 -27.39 -30.64
CA GLN A 200 -57.68 -27.66 -29.23
C GLN A 200 -56.44 -26.89 -28.71
N PRO A 201 -56.39 -26.49 -27.43
CA PRO A 201 -55.23 -25.79 -26.84
C PRO A 201 -53.86 -26.45 -27.12
N ILE A 202 -53.81 -27.78 -27.16
CA ILE A 202 -52.58 -28.54 -27.44
C ILE A 202 -52.20 -28.57 -28.93
N GLU A 203 -53.12 -28.33 -29.87
CA GLU A 203 -52.83 -28.39 -31.31
C GLU A 203 -51.84 -27.31 -31.77
N GLY A 204 -51.93 -26.08 -31.23
CA GLY A 204 -51.02 -24.98 -31.56
C GLY A 204 -49.56 -25.32 -31.28
N PRO A 205 -49.19 -25.61 -30.02
CA PRO A 205 -47.81 -25.99 -29.68
C PRO A 205 -47.31 -27.24 -30.42
N ASN A 206 -48.16 -28.26 -30.60
CA ASN A 206 -47.84 -29.52 -31.28
C ASN A 206 -47.58 -29.34 -32.79
N TYR A 207 -48.41 -28.58 -33.51
CA TYR A 207 -48.18 -28.28 -34.92
C TYR A 207 -46.93 -27.38 -35.10
N LEU A 208 -46.71 -26.40 -34.22
CA LEU A 208 -45.51 -25.56 -34.29
C LEU A 208 -44.22 -26.36 -34.06
N ASN A 209 -44.18 -27.22 -33.03
CA ASN A 209 -43.06 -28.12 -32.77
C ASN A 209 -42.84 -29.11 -33.94
N THR A 210 -43.91 -29.57 -34.58
CA THR A 210 -43.83 -30.38 -35.81
C THR A 210 -43.17 -29.62 -36.94
N TYR A 211 -43.57 -28.37 -37.22
CA TYR A 211 -42.97 -27.55 -38.28
C TYR A 211 -41.49 -27.21 -38.00
N LEU A 212 -41.14 -26.92 -36.74
CA LEU A 212 -39.75 -26.68 -36.32
C LEU A 212 -38.90 -27.96 -36.30
N PHE A 213 -39.48 -29.16 -36.14
CA PHE A 213 -38.75 -30.40 -36.37
C PHE A 213 -38.50 -30.62 -37.88
N ASP A 214 -39.54 -30.39 -38.68
CA ASP A 214 -39.51 -30.67 -40.12
C ASP A 214 -38.50 -29.75 -40.86
N SER A 215 -38.17 -28.55 -40.33
CA SER A 215 -37.09 -27.69 -40.85
C SER A 215 -35.69 -28.32 -40.82
N PHE A 216 -35.41 -29.25 -39.91
CA PHE A 216 -34.14 -30.01 -39.89
C PHE A 216 -34.09 -31.12 -40.96
N ASN A 217 -35.22 -31.42 -41.62
CA ASN A 217 -35.39 -32.54 -42.54
C ASN A 217 -35.81 -32.05 -43.94
N SER A 218 -35.12 -31.02 -44.42
CA SER A 218 -35.38 -30.31 -45.69
C SER A 218 -35.41 -31.18 -46.95
N THR A 219 -34.81 -32.37 -46.90
CA THR A 219 -34.82 -33.37 -48.00
C THR A 219 -36.06 -34.27 -48.04
N LYS A 220 -36.94 -34.22 -47.02
CA LYS A 220 -38.14 -35.07 -46.92
C LYS A 220 -39.44 -34.30 -46.64
N ALA A 221 -39.37 -33.14 -45.99
CA ALA A 221 -40.53 -32.29 -45.76
C ALA A 221 -40.87 -31.44 -47.00
N LYS A 222 -42.17 -31.14 -47.21
CA LYS A 222 -42.53 -30.02 -48.10
C LYS A 222 -42.17 -28.72 -47.37
N PRO A 223 -41.32 -27.84 -47.92
CA PRO A 223 -40.82 -26.66 -47.21
C PRO A 223 -41.86 -25.53 -47.08
N ARG A 224 -43.07 -25.73 -47.62
CA ARG A 224 -44.14 -24.73 -47.76
C ARG A 224 -45.44 -25.20 -47.10
N ILE A 225 -46.05 -24.31 -46.32
CA ILE A 225 -47.39 -24.41 -45.74
C ILE A 225 -48.30 -23.41 -46.50
N PRO A 226 -49.27 -23.86 -47.33
CA PRO A 226 -50.21 -22.97 -48.00
C PRO A 226 -51.10 -22.23 -46.99
N LEU A 227 -51.35 -20.93 -47.21
CA LEU A 227 -52.11 -20.11 -46.25
C LEU A 227 -53.54 -20.62 -46.03
N LEU A 228 -54.19 -21.14 -47.08
CA LEU A 228 -55.54 -21.73 -47.03
C LEU A 228 -55.57 -23.20 -46.54
N ASN A 229 -54.49 -23.70 -45.92
CA ASN A 229 -54.53 -25.00 -45.26
C ASN A 229 -55.44 -24.92 -44.02
N ARG A 230 -56.62 -25.55 -44.07
CA ARG A 230 -57.64 -25.53 -42.98
C ARG A 230 -57.09 -25.82 -41.57
N LYS A 231 -56.06 -26.68 -41.42
CA LYS A 231 -55.43 -26.97 -40.12
C LYS A 231 -54.47 -25.88 -39.66
N PHE A 232 -53.78 -25.22 -40.60
CA PHE A 232 -52.98 -24.05 -40.31
C PHE A 232 -53.89 -22.88 -39.95
N LEU A 233 -54.82 -22.50 -40.84
CA LEU A 233 -55.68 -21.32 -40.71
C LEU A 233 -56.56 -21.33 -39.44
N LYS A 234 -57.03 -22.50 -38.97
CA LYS A 234 -57.81 -22.59 -37.71
C LYS A 234 -56.98 -22.46 -36.43
N THR A 235 -55.66 -22.62 -36.53
CA THR A 235 -54.73 -22.72 -35.38
C THR A 235 -53.80 -21.51 -35.31
N PHE A 236 -53.27 -21.08 -36.46
CA PHE A 236 -52.40 -19.93 -36.67
C PHE A 236 -53.12 -18.95 -37.60
N GLY A 237 -53.53 -17.81 -37.06
CA GLY A 237 -54.09 -16.71 -37.83
C GLY A 237 -53.03 -15.66 -38.15
N ARG A 238 -53.43 -14.55 -38.77
CA ARG A 238 -52.52 -13.41 -39.02
C ARG A 238 -51.99 -12.76 -37.73
N ASP A 239 -52.69 -12.99 -36.62
CA ASP A 239 -52.25 -12.62 -35.28
C ASP A 239 -51.00 -13.41 -34.82
N CYS A 240 -50.67 -14.54 -35.46
CA CYS A 240 -49.45 -15.30 -35.22
C CYS A 240 -48.27 -14.93 -36.15
N ASP A 241 -48.46 -14.03 -37.12
CA ASP A 241 -47.48 -13.77 -38.18
C ASP A 241 -46.11 -13.33 -37.63
N ASP A 242 -46.08 -12.50 -36.58
CA ASP A 242 -44.82 -11.97 -36.02
C ASP A 242 -44.09 -12.99 -35.13
N MET A 243 -44.83 -13.83 -34.41
CA MET A 243 -44.28 -15.00 -33.71
C MET A 243 -43.64 -15.99 -34.70
N LEU A 244 -44.26 -16.21 -35.86
CA LEU A 244 -43.71 -17.06 -36.92
C LEU A 244 -42.42 -16.44 -37.53
N LYS A 245 -42.43 -15.14 -37.85
CA LYS A 245 -41.22 -14.42 -38.32
C LYS A 245 -40.07 -14.50 -37.32
N LYS A 246 -40.36 -14.30 -36.02
CA LYS A 246 -39.41 -14.41 -34.90
C LYS A 246 -38.73 -15.78 -34.80
N LEU A 247 -39.44 -16.84 -35.20
CA LEU A 247 -38.93 -18.22 -35.28
C LEU A 247 -38.26 -18.56 -36.63
N GLY A 248 -38.07 -17.57 -37.52
CA GLY A 248 -37.40 -17.74 -38.81
C GLY A 248 -38.28 -18.27 -39.94
N PHE A 249 -39.61 -18.34 -39.77
CA PHE A 249 -40.51 -18.62 -40.89
C PHE A 249 -40.56 -17.41 -41.82
N THR A 250 -40.62 -17.64 -43.13
CA THR A 250 -40.73 -16.57 -44.14
C THR A 250 -42.04 -16.69 -44.91
N PHE A 251 -42.68 -15.57 -45.23
CA PHE A 251 -43.89 -15.53 -46.04
C PHE A 251 -43.52 -15.15 -47.48
N ALA A 252 -44.04 -15.88 -48.47
CA ALA A 252 -43.89 -15.52 -49.87
C ALA A 252 -45.11 -15.93 -50.70
N VAL A 253 -45.31 -15.22 -51.81
CA VAL A 253 -46.37 -15.45 -52.79
C VAL A 253 -45.75 -16.16 -53.99
N GLU A 254 -46.11 -17.42 -54.23
CA GLU A 254 -45.70 -18.13 -55.45
C GLU A 254 -46.77 -17.98 -56.51
N VAL A 255 -46.40 -17.42 -57.67
CA VAL A 255 -47.23 -17.45 -58.88
C VAL A 255 -46.97 -18.77 -59.60
N ASP A 256 -48.02 -19.56 -59.85
CA ASP A 256 -47.89 -20.81 -60.60
C ASP A 256 -47.73 -20.58 -62.12
N ALA A 257 -47.50 -21.66 -62.88
CA ALA A 257 -47.32 -21.60 -64.33
C ALA A 257 -48.58 -21.18 -65.11
N GLU A 258 -49.74 -21.14 -64.44
CA GLU A 258 -51.03 -20.71 -64.99
C GLU A 258 -51.36 -19.25 -64.61
N GLY A 259 -50.52 -18.61 -63.79
CA GLY A 259 -50.62 -17.21 -63.39
C GLY A 259 -51.34 -16.97 -62.06
N ASN A 260 -51.71 -18.02 -61.31
CA ASN A 260 -52.39 -17.85 -60.02
C ASN A 260 -51.38 -17.57 -58.91
N SER A 261 -51.54 -16.44 -58.22
CA SER A 261 -50.80 -16.13 -56.98
C SER A 261 -51.29 -17.00 -55.82
N THR A 262 -50.39 -17.74 -55.19
CA THR A 262 -50.70 -18.60 -54.05
C THR A 262 -49.82 -18.25 -52.84
N ASP A 263 -50.45 -17.76 -51.78
CA ASP A 263 -49.76 -17.38 -50.54
C ASP A 263 -49.25 -18.61 -49.77
N GLY A 264 -48.12 -18.48 -49.07
CA GLY A 264 -47.61 -19.54 -48.21
C GLY A 264 -46.52 -19.10 -47.23
N TRP A 265 -46.49 -19.81 -46.10
CA TRP A 265 -45.40 -19.77 -45.13
C TRP A 265 -44.36 -20.83 -45.47
N TYR A 266 -43.09 -20.49 -45.33
CA TYR A 266 -41.96 -21.38 -45.48
C TYR A 266 -41.39 -21.76 -44.13
N LEU A 267 -41.03 -23.03 -43.98
CA LEU A 267 -40.31 -23.50 -42.82
C LEU A 267 -38.96 -22.77 -42.70
N PRO A 268 -38.47 -22.51 -41.47
CA PRO A 268 -37.12 -22.00 -41.27
C PRO A 268 -36.07 -22.89 -41.91
N ARG A 269 -34.90 -22.33 -42.23
CA ARG A 269 -33.73 -23.09 -42.69
C ARG A 269 -32.62 -22.93 -41.65
N PRO A 270 -32.55 -23.82 -40.64
CA PRO A 270 -31.44 -23.80 -39.67
C PRO A 270 -30.11 -24.01 -40.40
N SER A 271 -29.04 -23.47 -39.82
CA SER A 271 -27.67 -23.78 -40.22
C SER A 271 -27.34 -25.26 -40.01
N GLU A 272 -26.24 -25.70 -40.62
CA GLU A 272 -25.63 -26.98 -40.29
C GLU A 272 -25.26 -27.03 -38.79
N ALA A 273 -25.12 -28.25 -38.25
CA ALA A 273 -24.73 -28.42 -36.86
C ALA A 273 -23.23 -28.15 -36.71
N GLN A 274 -22.89 -27.19 -35.85
CA GLN A 274 -21.53 -26.91 -35.41
C GLN A 274 -21.24 -27.72 -34.14
N HIS A 275 -19.97 -27.85 -33.74
CA HIS A 275 -19.63 -28.44 -32.45
C HIS A 275 -20.21 -27.59 -31.31
N PRO A 276 -20.67 -28.16 -30.17
CA PRO A 276 -21.17 -27.38 -29.04
C PRO A 276 -20.18 -26.34 -28.51
N LEU A 277 -18.88 -26.53 -28.74
CA LEU A 277 -17.80 -25.63 -28.32
C LEU A 277 -17.41 -24.55 -29.35
N ASP A 278 -17.84 -24.65 -30.62
CA ASP A 278 -17.31 -23.80 -31.72
C ASP A 278 -17.69 -22.31 -31.60
N SER A 279 -18.81 -21.99 -30.96
CA SER A 279 -19.27 -20.62 -30.80
C SER A 279 -20.20 -20.40 -29.60
N LEU A 280 -20.07 -19.21 -29.01
CA LEU A 280 -20.95 -18.65 -28.00
C LEU A 280 -22.12 -17.85 -28.60
N GLU A 281 -22.07 -17.50 -29.88
CA GLU A 281 -23.19 -16.82 -30.55
C GLU A 281 -24.40 -17.73 -30.70
N THR A 282 -25.61 -17.16 -30.59
CA THR A 282 -26.83 -17.95 -30.75
C THR A 282 -27.18 -18.06 -32.24
N THR A 283 -26.84 -19.20 -32.84
CA THR A 283 -27.19 -19.47 -34.24
C THR A 283 -28.72 -19.56 -34.44
N THR A 284 -29.19 -19.36 -35.69
CA THR A 284 -30.59 -19.60 -36.06
C THR A 284 -31.03 -21.03 -35.73
N ARG A 285 -30.11 -21.99 -35.82
CA ARG A 285 -30.32 -23.38 -35.40
C ARG A 285 -30.67 -23.49 -33.91
N ASN A 286 -29.89 -22.85 -33.04
CA ASN A 286 -30.12 -22.93 -31.59
C ASN A 286 -31.44 -22.24 -31.19
N ILE A 287 -31.84 -21.16 -31.86
CA ILE A 287 -33.16 -20.52 -31.64
C ILE A 287 -34.32 -21.50 -31.90
N ILE A 288 -34.20 -22.32 -32.96
CA ILE A 288 -35.21 -23.32 -33.34
C ILE A 288 -35.21 -24.50 -32.37
N GLU A 289 -34.05 -24.98 -31.94
CA GLU A 289 -33.90 -26.04 -30.93
C GLU A 289 -34.47 -25.60 -29.57
N ASP A 290 -34.11 -24.40 -29.10
CA ASP A 290 -34.63 -23.78 -27.88
C ASP A 290 -36.17 -23.72 -27.90
N ALA A 291 -36.75 -23.18 -28.97
CA ALA A 291 -38.20 -23.09 -29.12
C ALA A 291 -38.88 -24.46 -29.15
N ARG A 292 -38.24 -25.50 -29.73
CA ARG A 292 -38.74 -26.89 -29.65
C ARG A 292 -38.71 -27.44 -28.22
N TYR A 293 -37.67 -27.16 -27.44
CA TYR A 293 -37.58 -27.56 -26.04
C TYR A 293 -38.66 -26.87 -25.17
N GLU A 294 -38.90 -25.59 -25.40
CA GLU A 294 -39.99 -24.84 -24.76
C GLU A 294 -41.38 -25.40 -25.12
N LEU A 295 -41.63 -25.62 -26.41
CA LEU A 295 -42.86 -26.24 -26.89
C LEU A 295 -43.05 -27.64 -26.34
N ASN A 296 -41.97 -28.41 -26.16
CA ASN A 296 -42.03 -29.73 -25.53
C ASN A 296 -42.47 -29.64 -24.07
N ALA A 297 -41.93 -28.70 -23.29
CA ALA A 297 -42.36 -28.47 -21.91
C ALA A 297 -43.83 -28.00 -21.83
N ILE A 298 -44.26 -27.14 -22.76
CA ILE A 298 -45.67 -26.71 -22.88
C ILE A 298 -46.57 -27.90 -23.20
N ILE A 299 -46.21 -28.76 -24.17
CA ILE A 299 -46.99 -29.96 -24.51
C ILE A 299 -47.05 -30.92 -23.31
N LEU A 300 -45.95 -31.08 -22.56
CA LEU A 300 -45.88 -31.94 -21.38
C LEU A 300 -46.65 -31.44 -20.16
N SER A 301 -47.06 -30.17 -20.12
CA SER A 301 -47.93 -29.66 -19.03
C SER A 301 -49.40 -30.06 -19.21
N PHE A 302 -49.82 -30.51 -20.41
CA PHE A 302 -51.17 -30.99 -20.67
C PHE A 302 -51.42 -32.41 -20.12
N PRO A 303 -52.67 -32.75 -19.75
CA PRO A 303 -53.07 -34.10 -19.35
C PRO A 303 -52.76 -35.19 -20.39
N GLU A 304 -52.57 -36.42 -19.93
CA GLU A 304 -52.20 -37.55 -20.81
C GLU A 304 -53.26 -37.89 -21.85
N SER A 305 -54.54 -37.71 -21.51
CA SER A 305 -55.67 -37.84 -22.43
C SER A 305 -55.61 -36.86 -23.61
N GLU A 306 -55.07 -35.65 -23.39
CA GLU A 306 -54.89 -34.65 -24.44
C GLU A 306 -53.60 -34.90 -25.22
N ARG A 307 -52.50 -35.23 -24.52
CA ARG A 307 -51.22 -35.62 -25.14
C ARG A 307 -51.35 -36.82 -26.07
N ALA A 308 -52.26 -37.76 -25.80
CA ALA A 308 -52.56 -38.89 -26.69
C ALA A 308 -53.11 -38.47 -28.07
N THR A 309 -53.56 -37.23 -28.26
CA THR A 309 -53.97 -36.68 -29.56
C THR A 309 -52.81 -36.08 -30.37
N ALA A 310 -51.61 -35.98 -29.79
CA ALA A 310 -50.46 -35.37 -30.44
C ALA A 310 -49.96 -36.19 -31.64
N ARG A 311 -49.47 -35.51 -32.69
CA ARG A 311 -49.05 -36.16 -33.95
C ARG A 311 -47.65 -36.78 -33.84
N ARG A 312 -46.86 -36.30 -32.88
CA ARG A 312 -45.53 -36.78 -32.51
C ARG A 312 -45.53 -36.97 -30.99
N ASN A 313 -44.84 -38.00 -30.51
CA ASN A 313 -44.59 -38.13 -29.08
C ASN A 313 -43.73 -36.94 -28.60
N PRO A 314 -43.95 -36.40 -27.39
CA PRO A 314 -43.03 -35.45 -26.77
C PRO A 314 -41.60 -36.02 -26.66
N LEU A 315 -40.61 -35.15 -26.70
CA LEU A 315 -39.22 -35.50 -26.35
C LEU A 315 -39.17 -35.91 -24.88
N ALA A 316 -38.33 -36.88 -24.57
CA ALA A 316 -38.05 -37.28 -23.18
C ALA A 316 -37.45 -36.10 -22.40
N LEU A 317 -37.76 -36.03 -21.11
CA LEU A 317 -37.12 -35.09 -20.20
C LEU A 317 -35.91 -35.76 -19.55
N VAL A 318 -34.73 -35.17 -19.75
CA VAL A 318 -33.46 -35.64 -19.18
C VAL A 318 -33.01 -34.62 -18.12
N PRO A 319 -33.13 -34.92 -16.82
CA PRO A 319 -32.76 -33.99 -15.76
C PRO A 319 -31.28 -33.62 -15.81
N ALA A 320 -30.97 -32.34 -15.98
CA ALA A 320 -29.60 -31.91 -16.28
C ALA A 320 -28.69 -31.81 -15.05
N ARG A 321 -29.26 -31.73 -13.84
CA ARG A 321 -28.54 -31.38 -12.59
C ARG A 321 -27.24 -32.17 -12.40
N ASN A 322 -27.28 -33.49 -12.58
CA ASN A 322 -26.10 -34.35 -12.36
C ASN A 322 -24.94 -34.04 -13.33
N TYR A 323 -25.23 -33.62 -14.57
CA TYR A 323 -24.20 -33.21 -15.52
C TYR A 323 -23.59 -31.86 -15.15
N ILE A 324 -24.37 -30.96 -14.55
CA ILE A 324 -23.84 -29.69 -14.03
C ILE A 324 -23.00 -29.94 -12.76
N GLU A 325 -23.43 -30.83 -11.85
CA GLU A 325 -22.64 -31.25 -10.69
C GLU A 325 -21.31 -31.90 -11.12
N LEU A 326 -21.32 -32.76 -12.14
CA LEU A 326 -20.10 -33.36 -12.73
C LEU A 326 -19.18 -32.30 -13.37
N ALA A 327 -19.73 -31.41 -14.21
CA ALA A 327 -18.93 -30.40 -14.92
C ALA A 327 -18.30 -29.38 -13.96
N LEU A 328 -18.95 -29.11 -12.83
CA LEU A 328 -18.44 -28.22 -11.76
C LEU A 328 -17.57 -28.94 -10.72
N GLY A 329 -17.14 -30.18 -10.97
CA GLY A 329 -16.26 -30.94 -10.05
C GLY A 329 -16.89 -31.20 -8.67
N CYS A 330 -18.22 -31.34 -8.60
CA CYS A 330 -18.97 -31.42 -7.35
C CYS A 330 -20.09 -32.47 -7.33
N ASP A 331 -20.04 -33.52 -8.16
CA ASP A 331 -21.00 -34.63 -8.09
C ASP A 331 -20.79 -35.59 -6.92
N ASP A 332 -19.68 -35.50 -6.18
CA ASP A 332 -19.35 -36.44 -5.10
C ASP A 332 -18.87 -35.79 -3.78
N TYR A 333 -19.06 -34.47 -3.60
CA TYR A 333 -18.66 -33.74 -2.38
C TYR A 333 -19.17 -34.39 -1.08
N GLU A 334 -18.37 -34.22 -0.02
CA GLU A 334 -18.57 -34.89 1.26
C GLU A 334 -19.72 -34.27 2.06
N LEU A 335 -20.58 -35.13 2.60
CA LEU A 335 -21.76 -34.74 3.36
C LEU A 335 -21.49 -34.83 4.86
N ARG A 336 -22.21 -34.03 5.65
CA ARG A 336 -22.29 -34.19 7.10
C ARG A 336 -22.70 -35.62 7.46
N GLU A 337 -22.15 -36.18 8.54
CA GLU A 337 -22.52 -37.52 9.02
C GLU A 337 -24.04 -37.68 9.21
N GLY A 338 -24.60 -38.78 8.71
CA GLY A 338 -26.04 -39.04 8.70
C GLY A 338 -26.86 -38.14 7.75
N GLY A 339 -26.23 -37.13 7.15
CA GLY A 339 -26.84 -36.21 6.19
C GLY A 339 -27.25 -36.88 4.89
N ARG A 340 -28.13 -36.20 4.16
CA ARG A 340 -28.51 -36.50 2.77
C ARG A 340 -28.30 -35.23 1.97
N ARG A 341 -28.00 -35.35 0.68
CA ARG A 341 -27.95 -34.17 -0.19
C ARG A 341 -29.28 -33.44 -0.15
N GLU A 342 -29.25 -32.16 0.19
CA GLU A 342 -30.43 -31.31 0.12
C GLU A 342 -30.68 -30.93 -1.33
N THR A 343 -31.57 -31.66 -2.00
CA THR A 343 -32.07 -31.29 -3.33
C THR A 343 -33.09 -30.16 -3.20
N ARG A 344 -32.62 -28.95 -2.85
CA ARG A 344 -33.44 -27.77 -2.46
C ARG A 344 -34.39 -27.22 -3.53
N ASN A 345 -34.46 -27.86 -4.70
CA ASN A 345 -35.56 -27.71 -5.65
C ASN A 345 -36.91 -28.15 -5.07
N SER A 346 -36.95 -28.95 -3.99
CA SER A 346 -38.20 -29.45 -3.37
C SER A 346 -38.54 -28.87 -1.98
N HIS A 347 -37.57 -28.39 -1.19
CA HIS A 347 -37.85 -27.80 0.13
C HIS A 347 -38.21 -26.31 0.04
N ARG A 348 -39.14 -25.89 0.91
CA ARG A 348 -39.53 -24.48 1.11
C ARG A 348 -38.80 -23.80 2.27
N GLU A 349 -38.08 -24.58 3.05
CA GLU A 349 -37.25 -24.11 4.16
C GLU A 349 -35.93 -23.60 3.58
N GLU A 350 -35.51 -22.42 4.03
CA GLU A 350 -34.23 -21.85 3.66
C GLU A 350 -33.16 -22.24 4.69
N ASP A 351 -31.88 -22.13 4.34
CA ASP A 351 -30.79 -22.46 5.26
C ASP A 351 -30.65 -21.38 6.34
N HIS A 352 -29.96 -21.71 7.43
CA HIS A 352 -29.47 -20.63 8.29
C HIS A 352 -28.57 -19.70 7.46
N PRO A 353 -28.82 -18.37 7.42
CA PRO A 353 -28.16 -17.48 6.46
C PRO A 353 -26.62 -17.50 6.49
N TYR A 354 -26.03 -17.89 7.61
CA TYR A 354 -24.59 -18.09 7.76
C TYR A 354 -23.98 -19.18 6.85
N TYR A 355 -24.73 -20.19 6.40
CA TYR A 355 -24.24 -21.14 5.38
C TYR A 355 -23.95 -20.41 4.06
N ALA A 356 -24.91 -19.59 3.61
CA ALA A 356 -24.71 -18.72 2.46
C ALA A 356 -23.61 -17.67 2.73
N GLY A 357 -23.51 -17.18 3.98
CA GLY A 357 -22.44 -16.28 4.44
C GLY A 357 -21.02 -16.83 4.24
N LEU A 358 -20.80 -18.12 4.53
CA LEU A 358 -19.54 -18.81 4.22
C LEU A 358 -19.37 -19.18 2.73
N GLY A 359 -20.41 -19.01 1.90
CA GLY A 359 -20.41 -19.48 0.52
C GLY A 359 -20.63 -21.00 0.39
N ALA A 360 -21.24 -21.64 1.39
CA ALA A 360 -21.41 -23.09 1.55
C ALA A 360 -22.89 -23.54 1.57
N LEU A 361 -23.12 -24.86 1.66
CA LEU A 361 -24.45 -25.48 1.87
C LEU A 361 -24.61 -26.09 3.27
N SER A 362 -25.85 -26.33 3.68
CA SER A 362 -26.20 -26.93 4.96
C SER A 362 -25.91 -28.42 5.10
N ASP A 363 -25.74 -29.15 4.00
CA ASP A 363 -25.45 -30.58 3.97
C ASP A 363 -23.94 -30.91 3.91
N PHE A 364 -23.07 -29.92 3.72
CA PHE A 364 -21.61 -30.05 3.69
C PHE A 364 -21.07 -30.73 4.95
N ALA A 365 -20.07 -31.62 4.79
CA ALA A 365 -19.24 -32.07 5.89
C ALA A 365 -18.53 -30.89 6.59
N ASP A 366 -18.22 -31.05 7.88
CA ASP A 366 -17.64 -29.95 8.69
C ASP A 366 -16.31 -29.44 8.11
N ARG A 367 -15.46 -30.32 7.56
CA ARG A 367 -14.23 -29.93 6.85
C ARG A 367 -14.47 -29.03 5.63
N LEU A 368 -15.63 -29.15 4.97
CA LEU A 368 -15.97 -28.30 3.83
C LEU A 368 -16.52 -26.93 4.26
N LEU A 369 -17.05 -26.79 5.47
CA LEU A 369 -17.34 -25.47 6.05
C LEU A 369 -16.05 -24.75 6.46
N ILE A 370 -15.07 -25.47 7.00
CA ILE A 370 -13.74 -24.93 7.32
C ILE A 370 -13.05 -24.46 6.03
N PHE A 371 -12.96 -25.33 5.01
CA PHE A 371 -12.45 -24.93 3.68
C PHE A 371 -13.17 -23.71 3.09
N ALA A 372 -14.51 -23.65 3.18
CA ALA A 372 -15.27 -22.50 2.70
C ALA A 372 -14.93 -21.22 3.49
N TYR A 373 -14.85 -21.28 4.81
CA TYR A 373 -14.38 -20.19 5.66
C TYR A 373 -12.97 -19.72 5.27
N ASP A 374 -12.00 -20.64 5.15
CA ASP A 374 -10.62 -20.33 4.79
C ASP A 374 -10.53 -19.65 3.41
N ARG A 375 -11.32 -20.11 2.43
CA ARG A 375 -11.39 -19.48 1.10
C ARG A 375 -12.06 -18.11 1.13
N GLN A 376 -13.07 -17.86 1.98
CA GLN A 376 -13.63 -16.51 2.13
C GLN A 376 -12.62 -15.56 2.79
N VAL A 377 -11.97 -15.97 3.89
CA VAL A 377 -10.98 -15.13 4.60
C VAL A 377 -9.77 -14.78 3.72
N ALA A 378 -9.28 -15.74 2.92
CA ALA A 378 -8.16 -15.50 2.01
C ALA A 378 -8.48 -14.50 0.88
N ASN A 379 -9.75 -14.39 0.47
CA ASN A 379 -10.15 -13.58 -0.68
C ASN A 379 -10.90 -12.28 -0.30
N ASP A 380 -11.59 -12.25 0.84
CA ASP A 380 -12.25 -11.08 1.42
C ASP A 380 -11.88 -10.94 2.91
N PRO A 381 -10.62 -10.57 3.22
CA PRO A 381 -10.14 -10.46 4.60
C PRO A 381 -10.87 -9.38 5.41
N VAL A 382 -11.51 -8.40 4.75
CA VAL A 382 -12.26 -7.31 5.40
C VAL A 382 -13.49 -7.87 6.13
N ASN A 383 -14.13 -8.90 5.58
CA ASN A 383 -15.34 -9.51 6.13
C ASN A 383 -15.07 -10.72 7.06
N THR A 384 -13.80 -11.00 7.39
CA THR A 384 -13.38 -12.06 8.33
C THR A 384 -14.20 -12.12 9.64
N PRO A 385 -14.53 -11.00 10.33
CA PRO A 385 -15.33 -11.04 11.55
C PRO A 385 -16.78 -11.53 11.32
N TYR A 386 -17.33 -11.39 10.11
CA TYR A 386 -18.62 -11.95 9.75
C TYR A 386 -18.53 -13.44 9.40
N TYR A 387 -17.51 -13.86 8.64
CA TYR A 387 -17.31 -15.29 8.33
C TYR A 387 -17.02 -16.10 9.60
N PHE A 388 -16.28 -15.53 10.55
CA PHE A 388 -16.00 -16.20 11.82
C PHE A 388 -17.28 -16.30 12.68
N GLU A 389 -18.13 -15.27 12.67
CA GLU A 389 -19.47 -15.33 13.28
C GLU A 389 -20.35 -16.42 12.66
N CYS A 390 -20.28 -16.58 11.34
CA CYS A 390 -20.97 -17.65 10.63
C CYS A 390 -20.49 -19.03 11.12
N LEU A 391 -19.16 -19.26 11.18
CA LEU A 391 -18.60 -20.55 11.59
C LEU A 391 -18.92 -20.89 13.05
N LYS A 392 -18.74 -19.93 13.97
CA LYS A 392 -18.95 -20.06 15.43
C LYS A 392 -20.42 -20.26 15.82
N ASP A 393 -21.37 -19.79 15.03
CA ASP A 393 -22.80 -20.08 15.20
C ASP A 393 -23.19 -21.43 14.58
N LEU A 394 -22.70 -21.74 13.38
CA LEU A 394 -22.95 -23.03 12.73
C LEU A 394 -22.37 -24.22 13.51
N ALA A 395 -21.24 -24.03 14.21
CA ALA A 395 -20.69 -25.02 15.14
C ALA A 395 -21.70 -25.43 16.21
N LYS A 396 -22.25 -24.44 16.93
CA LYS A 396 -23.30 -24.60 17.95
C LYS A 396 -24.59 -25.16 17.37
N GLY A 397 -25.04 -24.64 16.22
CA GLY A 397 -26.25 -25.09 15.53
C GLY A 397 -26.16 -26.53 15.00
N ARG A 398 -24.94 -27.01 14.73
CA ARG A 398 -24.67 -28.42 14.39
C ARG A 398 -24.38 -29.29 15.62
N ASN A 399 -23.93 -28.71 16.74
CA ASN A 399 -23.29 -29.42 17.86
C ASN A 399 -22.12 -30.28 17.34
N SER A 400 -21.18 -29.66 16.62
CA SER A 400 -20.01 -30.34 16.05
C SER A 400 -18.74 -30.01 16.82
N GLU A 401 -18.18 -31.03 17.48
CA GLU A 401 -16.89 -30.96 18.17
C GLU A 401 -15.75 -30.53 17.22
N THR A 402 -15.82 -30.86 15.93
CA THR A 402 -14.82 -30.42 14.94
C THR A 402 -14.91 -28.92 14.66
N LEU A 403 -16.12 -28.38 14.49
CA LEU A 403 -16.32 -26.95 14.26
C LEU A 403 -16.14 -26.12 15.54
N ASP A 404 -16.51 -26.65 16.70
CA ASP A 404 -16.27 -26.01 18.00
C ASP A 404 -14.76 -25.98 18.30
N THR A 405 -14.02 -27.05 18.00
CA THR A 405 -12.55 -27.08 18.11
C THR A 405 -11.89 -26.08 17.15
N GLN A 406 -12.30 -26.05 15.87
CA GLN A 406 -11.77 -25.05 14.93
C GLN A 406 -12.13 -23.63 15.37
N SER A 407 -13.34 -23.40 15.89
CA SER A 407 -13.74 -22.09 16.41
C SER A 407 -12.86 -21.67 17.59
N ALA A 408 -12.61 -22.56 18.55
CA ALA A 408 -11.72 -22.29 19.69
C ALA A 408 -10.26 -22.05 19.26
N ILE A 409 -9.78 -22.74 18.22
CA ILE A 409 -8.46 -22.48 17.61
C ILE A 409 -8.43 -21.05 17.04
N LEU A 410 -9.44 -20.64 16.27
CA LEU A 410 -9.53 -19.30 15.69
C LEU A 410 -9.65 -18.21 16.77
N GLU A 411 -10.40 -18.43 17.85
CA GLU A 411 -10.42 -17.52 19.02
C GLU A 411 -9.04 -17.41 19.68
N SER A 412 -8.31 -18.53 19.82
CA SER A 412 -6.95 -18.53 20.37
C SER A 412 -5.92 -17.84 19.47
N GLN A 413 -6.21 -17.71 18.17
CA GLN A 413 -5.44 -16.92 17.20
C GLN A 413 -5.83 -15.43 17.18
N GLY A 414 -6.74 -15.00 18.07
CA GLY A 414 -7.14 -13.59 18.22
C GLY A 414 -8.28 -13.14 17.29
N LEU A 415 -8.97 -14.07 16.61
CA LEU A 415 -10.11 -13.73 15.76
C LEU A 415 -11.38 -13.49 16.59
N PHE A 416 -12.20 -12.56 16.12
CA PHE A 416 -13.36 -12.01 16.84
C PHE A 416 -14.56 -11.85 15.89
N THR A 417 -15.77 -11.96 16.42
CA THR A 417 -17.02 -11.73 15.66
C THR A 417 -17.50 -10.29 15.77
N ARG A 418 -18.47 -9.87 14.93
CA ARG A 418 -19.11 -8.55 15.07
C ARG A 418 -19.88 -8.43 16.40
N GLN A 419 -20.39 -9.55 16.92
CA GLN A 419 -21.02 -9.62 18.23
C GLN A 419 -20.00 -9.39 19.36
N ASP A 420 -18.79 -9.93 19.23
CA ASP A 420 -17.70 -9.70 20.19
C ASP A 420 -17.27 -8.22 20.20
N VAL A 421 -17.20 -7.53 19.04
CA VAL A 421 -16.99 -6.06 18.95
C VAL A 421 -18.13 -5.28 19.61
N THR A 422 -19.37 -5.69 19.35
CA THR A 422 -20.57 -5.05 19.92
C THR A 422 -20.59 -5.19 21.44
N GLN A 423 -20.18 -6.35 21.96
CA GLN A 423 -20.09 -6.59 23.39
C GLN A 423 -18.90 -5.86 24.01
N ALA A 424 -17.76 -5.80 23.33
CA ALA A 424 -16.58 -5.06 23.79
C ALA A 424 -16.87 -3.57 24.04
N TYR A 425 -17.58 -2.89 23.13
CA TYR A 425 -18.01 -1.50 23.37
C TYR A 425 -18.85 -1.36 24.66
N ARG A 426 -19.81 -2.27 24.88
CA ARG A 426 -20.61 -2.30 26.13
C ARG A 426 -19.74 -2.60 27.36
N THR A 427 -18.75 -3.48 27.26
CA THR A 427 -17.79 -3.79 28.33
C THR A 427 -16.98 -2.57 28.74
N LEU A 428 -16.73 -1.61 27.83
CA LEU A 428 -16.13 -0.29 28.13
C LEU A 428 -17.14 0.79 28.58
N GLY A 429 -18.44 0.48 28.61
CA GLY A 429 -19.50 1.44 28.93
C GLY A 429 -19.85 2.38 27.77
N ILE A 430 -19.46 2.04 26.54
CA ILE A 430 -19.76 2.80 25.32
C ILE A 430 -20.99 2.16 24.66
N ASP A 431 -21.93 2.99 24.21
CA ASP A 431 -23.04 2.55 23.37
C ASP A 431 -22.51 2.13 21.98
N PRO A 432 -22.71 0.87 21.54
CA PRO A 432 -22.21 0.40 20.24
C PRO A 432 -22.75 1.18 19.04
N SER A 433 -23.90 1.85 19.14
CA SER A 433 -24.43 2.69 18.06
C SER A 433 -23.62 3.97 17.86
N HIS A 434 -23.02 4.49 18.94
CA HIS A 434 -22.14 5.67 18.92
C HIS A 434 -20.66 5.30 18.73
N GLY A 435 -20.29 4.06 19.10
CA GLY A 435 -18.91 3.55 19.06
C GLY A 435 -18.10 3.82 17.78
N PRO A 436 -18.66 3.64 16.57
CA PRO A 436 -17.95 3.94 15.32
C PRO A 436 -17.55 5.40 15.17
N ALA A 437 -18.42 6.33 15.60
CA ALA A 437 -18.25 7.78 15.43
C ALA A 437 -17.33 8.44 16.48
N LEU A 438 -16.96 7.73 17.54
CA LEU A 438 -15.98 8.20 18.52
C LEU A 438 -14.56 8.14 17.96
N SER A 439 -13.70 9.06 18.40
CA SER A 439 -12.26 9.00 18.09
C SER A 439 -11.51 8.09 19.07
N ASP A 440 -10.39 7.53 18.61
CA ASP A 440 -9.62 6.54 19.39
C ASP A 440 -9.06 7.13 20.70
N ASN A 441 -8.79 8.44 20.74
CA ASN A 441 -8.46 9.16 21.96
C ASN A 441 -9.59 9.12 23.00
N ILE A 442 -10.85 9.26 22.57
CA ILE A 442 -12.01 9.20 23.47
C ILE A 442 -12.20 7.76 23.99
N ILE A 443 -12.08 6.76 23.11
CA ILE A 443 -12.18 5.34 23.48
C ILE A 443 -11.05 4.97 24.48
N THR A 444 -9.81 5.40 24.22
CA THR A 444 -8.65 5.21 25.12
C THR A 444 -8.87 5.85 26.49
N ASN A 445 -9.36 7.09 26.51
CA ASN A 445 -9.61 7.81 27.78
C ASN A 445 -10.77 7.18 28.55
N GLN A 446 -11.82 6.71 27.88
CA GLN A 446 -12.94 6.00 28.49
C GLN A 446 -12.51 4.65 29.10
N PHE A 447 -11.63 3.91 28.41
CA PHE A 447 -11.00 2.70 28.97
C PHE A 447 -10.16 3.01 30.20
N LYS A 448 -9.25 4.01 30.14
CA LYS A 448 -8.40 4.42 31.26
C LYS A 448 -9.21 4.89 32.47
N ALA A 449 -10.29 5.63 32.26
CA ALA A 449 -11.21 6.06 33.32
C ALA A 449 -12.03 4.90 33.91
N ARG A 450 -12.17 3.78 33.20
CA ARG A 450 -12.86 2.58 33.68
C ARG A 450 -11.93 1.63 34.42
N LEU A 451 -10.63 1.60 34.10
CA LEU A 451 -9.63 0.82 34.81
C LEU A 451 -9.49 1.18 36.30
N SER A 452 -9.75 2.42 36.70
CA SER A 452 -9.75 2.83 38.11
C SER A 452 -10.95 2.31 38.91
N ASP A 453 -12.01 1.85 38.23
CA ASP A 453 -13.35 1.69 38.79
C ASP A 453 -13.80 0.22 38.82
N ILE A 454 -12.97 -0.72 38.34
CA ILE A 454 -13.30 -2.14 38.15
C ILE A 454 -12.35 -3.08 38.88
N GLY A 455 -12.82 -4.28 39.24
CA GLY A 455 -12.01 -5.27 39.97
C GLY A 455 -10.98 -6.02 39.11
N PRO A 456 -9.96 -6.67 39.69
CA PRO A 456 -8.86 -7.29 38.93
C PRO A 456 -9.27 -8.29 37.84
N ARG A 457 -10.36 -9.06 38.02
CA ARG A 457 -10.90 -9.96 36.97
C ARG A 457 -11.55 -9.22 35.80
N GLN A 458 -12.04 -8.00 36.03
CA GLN A 458 -12.71 -7.16 35.03
C GLN A 458 -11.73 -6.29 34.25
N VAL A 459 -10.54 -6.01 34.82
CA VAL A 459 -9.43 -5.37 34.11
C VAL A 459 -9.07 -6.15 32.84
N GLU A 460 -8.89 -7.47 32.95
CA GLU A 460 -8.54 -8.32 31.80
C GLU A 460 -9.69 -8.45 30.78
N GLU A 461 -10.94 -8.45 31.25
CA GLU A 461 -12.13 -8.40 30.39
C GLU A 461 -12.22 -7.06 29.61
N ALA A 462 -11.87 -5.95 30.26
CA ALA A 462 -11.81 -4.63 29.63
C ALA A 462 -10.62 -4.47 28.66
N ARG A 463 -9.46 -5.07 28.97
CA ARG A 463 -8.30 -5.17 28.05
C ARG A 463 -8.66 -5.95 26.80
N SER A 464 -9.18 -7.16 26.96
CA SER A 464 -9.66 -8.00 25.85
C SER A 464 -10.70 -7.27 24.98
N ALA A 465 -11.66 -6.58 25.61
CA ALA A 465 -12.61 -5.72 24.92
C ALA A 465 -11.93 -4.60 24.09
N LEU A 466 -10.97 -3.87 24.67
CA LEU A 466 -10.27 -2.83 23.91
C LEU A 466 -9.43 -3.41 22.76
N ARG A 467 -8.85 -4.61 22.91
CA ARG A 467 -8.07 -5.30 21.87
C ARG A 467 -8.97 -5.61 20.67
N ILE A 468 -10.15 -6.17 20.93
CA ILE A 468 -11.18 -6.45 19.92
C ILE A 468 -11.62 -5.17 19.18
N ILE A 469 -11.87 -4.07 19.90
CA ILE A 469 -12.24 -2.78 19.27
C ILE A 469 -11.08 -2.22 18.44
N GLY A 470 -9.84 -2.33 18.91
CA GLY A 470 -8.66 -1.85 18.22
C GLY A 470 -8.36 -2.62 16.93
N LEU A 471 -8.53 -3.94 16.94
CA LEU A 471 -8.46 -4.78 15.74
C LEU A 471 -9.60 -4.42 14.76
N ALA A 472 -10.84 -4.36 15.24
CA ALA A 472 -12.02 -4.06 14.41
C ALA A 472 -11.99 -2.67 13.74
N ARG A 473 -11.23 -1.72 14.29
CA ARG A 473 -11.04 -0.36 13.73
C ARG A 473 -9.75 -0.20 12.91
N GLY A 474 -8.88 -1.21 12.87
CA GLY A 474 -7.52 -1.05 12.33
C GLY A 474 -6.70 0.00 13.07
N SER A 475 -6.90 0.13 14.39
CA SER A 475 -6.28 1.16 15.22
C SER A 475 -5.20 0.58 16.13
N ASP A 476 -3.96 0.71 15.68
CA ASP A 476 -2.73 0.49 16.47
C ASP A 476 -2.81 1.10 17.88
N MET A 477 -3.37 2.31 18.00
CA MET A 477 -3.42 3.05 19.26
C MET A 477 -4.27 2.32 20.30
N LEU A 478 -5.41 1.76 19.88
CA LEU A 478 -6.30 1.01 20.75
C LEU A 478 -5.74 -0.38 21.04
N GLN A 479 -5.08 -1.03 20.07
CA GLN A 479 -4.43 -2.34 20.27
C GLN A 479 -3.30 -2.25 21.30
N ARG A 480 -2.35 -1.31 21.14
CA ARG A 480 -1.26 -1.06 22.10
C ARG A 480 -1.78 -0.67 23.49
N ALA A 481 -2.86 0.10 23.55
CA ALA A 481 -3.50 0.48 24.82
C ALA A 481 -4.30 -0.67 25.47
N ALA A 482 -4.59 -1.74 24.73
CA ALA A 482 -5.40 -2.85 25.18
C ALA A 482 -4.61 -4.01 25.76
N SER A 483 -3.47 -4.36 25.15
CA SER A 483 -2.81 -5.62 25.45
C SER A 483 -2.34 -5.67 26.90
N ASP A 484 -1.43 -4.77 27.32
CA ASP A 484 -0.76 -4.74 28.65
C ASP A 484 0.07 -6.01 28.97
N SER A 485 -0.32 -7.17 28.42
CA SER A 485 0.62 -8.09 27.80
C SER A 485 1.46 -7.37 26.76
N ILE A 486 2.75 -7.52 26.95
CA ILE A 486 3.76 -7.32 25.92
C ILE A 486 3.54 -8.38 24.85
N GLU A 487 3.40 -7.96 23.60
CA GLU A 487 3.30 -8.86 22.44
C GLU A 487 4.36 -8.53 21.37
N THR A 488 4.74 -7.25 21.24
CA THR A 488 5.82 -6.79 20.36
C THR A 488 7.13 -6.51 21.09
N TYR A 489 8.24 -6.46 20.33
CA TYR A 489 9.57 -6.14 20.88
C TYR A 489 9.63 -4.73 21.50
N ALA A 490 9.04 -3.72 20.86
CA ALA A 490 8.99 -2.36 21.38
C ALA A 490 8.21 -2.27 22.70
N GLU A 491 7.09 -2.97 22.83
CA GLU A 491 6.35 -3.07 24.10
C GLU A 491 7.18 -3.78 25.18
N ALA A 492 7.97 -4.79 24.81
CA ALA A 492 8.83 -5.52 25.74
C ALA A 492 9.93 -4.63 26.32
N LEU A 493 10.53 -3.82 25.44
CA LEU A 493 11.52 -2.83 25.81
C LEU A 493 10.88 -1.75 26.71
N ALA A 494 9.84 -1.08 26.22
CA ALA A 494 9.13 -0.02 26.95
C ALA A 494 8.64 -0.49 28.33
N TRP A 495 8.09 -1.70 28.46
CA TRP A 495 7.63 -2.22 29.75
C TRP A 495 8.77 -2.53 30.71
N LEU A 496 9.92 -3.01 30.23
CA LEU A 496 11.14 -3.18 31.05
C LEU A 496 11.90 -1.85 31.27
N ASN A 497 11.39 -0.71 30.77
CA ASN A 497 12.08 0.59 30.71
C ASN A 497 13.43 0.53 29.96
N LEU A 498 13.55 -0.37 28.99
CA LEU A 498 14.61 -0.39 27.99
C LEU A 498 14.20 0.54 26.83
N PRO A 499 15.12 1.33 26.23
CA PRO A 499 14.80 2.16 25.08
C PRO A 499 14.64 1.34 23.79
N ASP A 500 13.96 1.87 22.78
CA ASP A 500 13.72 1.16 21.50
C ASP A 500 14.99 0.90 20.67
N SER A 501 16.09 1.64 20.91
CA SER A 501 17.39 1.49 20.23
C SER A 501 18.21 0.24 20.66
N VAL A 502 17.53 -0.80 21.11
CA VAL A 502 18.13 -1.93 21.84
C VAL A 502 18.32 -3.16 20.95
N GLU A 503 19.33 -3.06 20.10
CA GLU A 503 20.21 -4.21 19.79
C GLU A 503 21.49 -4.16 20.64
N LEU A 504 21.84 -2.99 21.21
CA LEU A 504 23.07 -2.74 21.97
C LEU A 504 23.05 -3.15 23.46
N SER A 505 21.91 -3.59 24.01
CA SER A 505 21.83 -4.00 25.43
C SER A 505 21.79 -5.51 25.56
N GLY A 506 22.97 -6.10 25.82
CA GLY A 506 23.15 -7.55 25.98
C GLY A 506 22.22 -8.19 27.01
N ASP A 507 22.01 -9.50 26.85
CA ASP A 507 20.94 -10.26 27.51
C ASP A 507 20.98 -10.20 29.05
N ASP A 508 22.17 -10.10 29.67
CA ASP A 508 22.32 -9.91 31.11
C ASP A 508 21.64 -8.62 31.64
N PHE A 509 21.57 -7.57 30.81
CA PHE A 509 20.88 -6.33 31.17
C PHE A 509 19.35 -6.48 31.13
N VAL A 510 18.84 -7.32 30.22
CA VAL A 510 17.41 -7.67 30.13
C VAL A 510 16.98 -8.42 31.40
N ILE A 511 17.78 -9.41 31.83
CA ILE A 511 17.55 -10.13 33.09
C ILE A 511 17.67 -9.20 34.31
N THR A 512 18.61 -8.26 34.29
CA THR A 512 18.79 -7.27 35.38
C THR A 512 17.57 -6.37 35.53
N MET A 513 17.04 -5.81 34.44
CA MET A 513 15.85 -4.95 34.48
C MET A 513 14.58 -5.71 34.85
N TYR A 514 14.43 -6.95 34.36
CA TYR A 514 13.38 -7.88 34.82
C TYR A 514 13.44 -8.09 36.34
N THR A 515 14.63 -8.41 36.87
CA THR A 515 14.82 -8.73 38.29
C THR A 515 14.56 -7.51 39.18
N SER A 516 14.92 -6.30 38.73
CA SER A 516 14.57 -5.07 39.44
C SER A 516 13.05 -4.88 39.51
N LYS A 517 12.36 -4.95 38.36
CA LYS A 517 10.91 -4.74 38.30
C LYS A 517 10.12 -5.76 39.14
N VAL A 518 10.51 -7.04 39.10
CA VAL A 518 9.79 -8.09 39.84
C VAL A 518 10.04 -8.02 41.35
N ASN A 519 11.16 -7.45 41.80
CA ASN A 519 11.37 -7.15 43.23
C ASN A 519 10.48 -6.00 43.73
N ASP A 520 10.27 -4.97 42.90
CA ASP A 520 9.38 -3.84 43.22
C ASP A 520 7.88 -4.21 43.11
N SER A 521 7.52 -5.02 42.11
CA SER A 521 6.15 -5.49 41.81
C SER A 521 6.09 -7.04 41.69
N PRO A 522 6.06 -7.81 42.80
CA PRO A 522 6.09 -9.27 42.76
C PRO A 522 4.90 -9.95 42.06
N GLN A 523 3.80 -9.22 41.82
CA GLN A 523 2.62 -9.71 41.11
C GLN A 523 2.78 -9.65 39.58
N GLU A 524 3.82 -8.99 39.07
CA GLU A 524 4.10 -8.80 37.64
C GLU A 524 5.13 -9.82 37.09
N ALA A 525 5.50 -10.83 37.87
CA ALA A 525 6.55 -11.81 37.53
C ALA A 525 6.30 -12.54 36.20
N GLU A 526 5.09 -13.07 35.99
CA GLU A 526 4.70 -13.70 34.72
C GLU A 526 4.74 -12.74 33.53
N THR A 527 4.28 -11.50 33.69
CA THR A 527 4.34 -10.45 32.64
C THR A 527 5.79 -10.11 32.30
N GLY A 528 6.65 -9.96 33.30
CA GLY A 528 8.09 -9.76 33.10
C GLY A 528 8.76 -10.95 32.41
N ARG A 529 8.37 -12.19 32.71
CA ARG A 529 8.88 -13.37 32.00
C ARG A 529 8.44 -13.40 30.54
N MET A 530 7.22 -12.97 30.25
CA MET A 530 6.75 -12.80 28.87
C MET A 530 7.55 -11.72 28.12
N ALA A 531 7.91 -10.62 28.80
CA ALA A 531 8.82 -9.60 28.26
C ALA A 531 10.16 -10.20 27.84
N VAL A 532 10.81 -10.92 28.76
CA VAL A 532 12.10 -11.58 28.52
C VAL A 532 11.98 -12.61 27.39
N LYS A 533 10.87 -13.35 27.32
CA LYS A 533 10.61 -14.33 26.25
C LYS A 533 10.52 -13.66 24.87
N ILE A 534 9.74 -12.59 24.74
CA ILE A 534 9.57 -11.89 23.46
C ILE A 534 10.88 -11.23 23.02
N ILE A 535 11.68 -10.73 23.97
CA ILE A 535 13.05 -10.26 23.70
C ILE A 535 13.95 -11.42 23.25
N ALA A 536 13.89 -12.58 23.90
CA ALA A 536 14.64 -13.78 23.53
C ALA A 536 14.27 -14.29 22.13
N ASP A 537 12.98 -14.33 21.81
CA ASP A 537 12.46 -14.82 20.53
C ASP A 537 12.77 -13.84 19.37
N HIS A 538 12.65 -12.53 19.60
CA HIS A 538 13.02 -11.50 18.61
C HIS A 538 14.53 -11.48 18.32
N ARG A 539 15.37 -11.56 19.36
CA ARG A 539 16.84 -11.66 19.23
C ARG A 539 17.33 -13.05 18.82
N LYS A 540 16.46 -14.06 18.84
CA LYS A 540 16.79 -15.49 18.68
C LYS A 540 17.78 -16.03 19.72
N SER A 541 17.92 -15.39 20.87
CA SER A 541 18.88 -15.76 21.92
C SER A 541 18.56 -17.13 22.55
N GLN A 542 19.45 -18.10 22.40
CA GLN A 542 19.39 -19.34 23.18
C GLN A 542 19.59 -19.08 24.67
N ARG A 543 20.49 -18.15 25.04
CA ARG A 543 20.81 -17.84 26.44
C ARG A 543 19.60 -17.37 27.24
N LEU A 544 18.79 -16.46 26.70
CA LEU A 544 17.57 -16.01 27.37
C LEU A 544 16.50 -17.11 27.44
N ARG A 545 16.36 -17.95 26.39
CA ARG A 545 15.47 -19.12 26.41
C ARG A 545 15.87 -20.14 27.48
N GLN A 546 17.16 -20.47 27.55
CA GLN A 546 17.70 -21.39 28.54
C GLN A 546 17.57 -20.85 29.97
N TRP A 547 17.69 -19.53 30.18
CA TRP A 547 17.39 -18.89 31.46
C TRP A 547 15.90 -18.96 31.84
N LEU A 548 14.99 -18.81 30.87
CA LEU A 548 13.55 -18.98 31.11
C LEU A 548 13.19 -20.41 31.54
N GLU A 549 13.89 -21.42 31.02
CA GLU A 549 13.68 -22.83 31.34
C GLU A 549 14.39 -23.29 32.63
N THR A 550 15.64 -22.86 32.85
CA THR A 550 16.51 -23.39 33.93
C THR A 550 16.75 -22.42 35.09
N GLY A 551 16.48 -21.13 34.91
CA GLY A 551 16.81 -20.07 35.87
C GLY A 551 18.30 -19.70 35.93
N GLN A 552 19.16 -20.30 35.10
CA GLN A 552 20.59 -20.01 35.01
C GLN A 552 20.95 -19.57 33.58
N MET A 553 21.96 -18.71 33.45
CA MET A 553 22.54 -18.37 32.15
C MET A 553 23.83 -19.16 31.97
N ASP A 554 23.95 -19.91 30.88
CA ASP A 554 25.25 -20.39 30.42
C ASP A 554 26.08 -19.24 29.81
N ALA A 555 27.35 -19.51 29.52
CA ALA A 555 28.22 -18.58 28.82
C ALA A 555 27.67 -18.22 27.43
N ALA A 556 28.10 -17.09 26.86
CA ALA A 556 27.63 -16.62 25.56
C ALA A 556 27.79 -17.70 24.47
N GLU A 557 26.73 -17.93 23.68
CA GLU A 557 26.95 -18.36 22.30
C GLU A 557 27.80 -17.28 21.66
N MET A 558 28.97 -17.67 21.17
CA MET A 558 29.94 -16.75 20.59
C MET A 558 29.34 -16.15 19.32
N ASP A 559 28.89 -14.91 19.42
CA ASP A 559 28.39 -14.17 18.26
C ASP A 559 29.55 -13.93 17.26
N ALA A 560 29.23 -13.46 16.05
CA ALA A 560 30.26 -13.19 15.06
C ALA A 560 31.34 -12.24 15.62
N ALA A 561 30.96 -11.22 16.40
CA ALA A 561 31.87 -10.24 16.93
C ALA A 561 32.86 -10.81 17.96
N GLU A 562 32.38 -11.65 18.88
CA GLU A 562 33.20 -12.40 19.85
C GLU A 562 34.04 -13.49 19.14
N ALA A 563 33.55 -14.06 18.02
CA ALA A 563 34.28 -15.04 17.22
C ALA A 563 35.50 -14.42 16.52
N TYR A 564 35.32 -13.33 15.75
CA TYR A 564 36.44 -12.60 15.16
C TYR A 564 37.43 -12.12 16.24
N ALA A 565 36.93 -11.56 17.34
CA ALA A 565 37.78 -11.09 18.44
C ALA A 565 38.54 -12.23 19.15
N THR A 566 37.93 -13.40 19.32
CA THR A 566 38.58 -14.60 19.90
C THR A 566 39.67 -15.15 18.97
N LEU A 567 39.56 -14.93 17.66
CA LEU A 567 40.62 -15.25 16.69
C LEU A 567 41.65 -14.10 16.49
N GLY A 568 41.55 -13.01 17.26
CA GLY A 568 42.42 -11.83 17.10
C GLY A 568 42.15 -11.01 15.83
N ILE A 569 41.06 -11.29 15.11
CA ILE A 569 40.70 -10.65 13.85
C ILE A 569 39.90 -9.39 14.14
N THR A 570 40.44 -8.23 13.75
CA THR A 570 39.86 -6.91 14.03
C THR A 570 38.93 -6.39 12.93
N ASP A 571 39.09 -6.87 11.69
CA ASP A 571 38.23 -6.53 10.54
C ASP A 571 37.27 -7.69 10.21
N ARG A 572 36.07 -7.33 9.74
CA ARG A 572 34.97 -8.22 9.38
C ARG A 572 34.34 -7.87 8.04
N SER A 573 34.72 -6.72 7.47
CA SER A 573 34.16 -6.17 6.22
C SER A 573 34.95 -6.62 4.98
N SER A 574 36.09 -7.29 5.17
CA SER A 574 36.85 -7.98 4.13
C SER A 574 36.55 -9.48 4.06
N LYS A 575 36.69 -10.03 2.84
CA LYS A 575 36.56 -11.46 2.54
C LYS A 575 37.86 -12.18 2.93
N LEU A 576 37.82 -12.97 4.01
CA LEU A 576 38.98 -13.63 4.61
C LEU A 576 39.31 -14.96 3.92
N ASP A 577 40.60 -15.21 3.68
CA ASP A 577 41.06 -16.46 3.08
C ASP A 577 40.90 -17.64 4.06
N PRO A 578 40.22 -18.74 3.66
CA PRO A 578 40.02 -19.92 4.51
C PRO A 578 41.31 -20.56 5.04
N SER A 579 42.44 -20.39 4.34
CA SER A 579 43.77 -20.88 4.76
C SER A 579 44.42 -19.99 5.81
N VAL A 580 44.30 -18.67 5.70
CA VAL A 580 44.78 -17.73 6.74
C VAL A 580 44.01 -17.93 8.04
N LEU A 581 42.69 -18.13 7.96
CA LEU A 581 41.85 -18.51 9.10
C LEU A 581 42.30 -19.83 9.75
N GLN A 582 42.71 -20.82 8.94
CA GLN A 582 43.22 -22.10 9.41
C GLN A 582 44.57 -21.93 10.15
N THR A 583 45.49 -21.14 9.59
CA THR A 583 46.82 -20.91 10.18
C THR A 583 46.75 -20.08 11.47
N LEU A 584 45.86 -19.09 11.55
CA LEU A 584 45.62 -18.33 12.78
C LEU A 584 45.09 -19.24 13.90
N TYR A 585 44.10 -20.07 13.59
CA TYR A 585 43.57 -21.07 14.51
C TYR A 585 44.67 -22.01 15.02
N GLU A 586 45.46 -22.61 14.12
CA GLU A 586 46.53 -23.55 14.49
C GLU A 586 47.64 -22.89 15.32
N GLY A 587 48.00 -21.64 15.03
CA GLY A 587 48.93 -20.86 15.85
C GLY A 587 48.45 -20.67 17.28
N MET A 588 47.24 -20.14 17.48
CA MET A 588 46.67 -19.91 18.82
C MET A 588 46.35 -21.21 19.55
N LEU A 589 46.08 -22.31 18.84
CA LEU A 589 45.96 -23.65 19.43
C LEU A 589 47.28 -24.12 20.06
N SER A 590 48.42 -23.72 19.48
CA SER A 590 49.75 -24.04 20.01
C SER A 590 50.16 -23.18 21.20
N ASP A 591 49.79 -21.89 21.19
CA ASP A 591 50.06 -20.94 22.29
C ASP A 591 49.08 -21.09 23.47
N SER A 592 47.89 -21.67 23.26
CA SER A 592 46.85 -21.82 24.29
C SER A 592 45.96 -23.05 24.06
N PRO A 593 46.51 -24.28 24.14
CA PRO A 593 45.78 -25.53 23.84
C PRO A 593 44.59 -25.80 24.78
N GLU A 594 44.57 -25.18 25.97
CA GLU A 594 43.44 -25.26 26.91
C GLU A 594 42.15 -24.60 26.36
N ASN A 595 42.27 -23.68 25.39
CA ASN A 595 41.15 -22.98 24.77
C ASN A 595 40.63 -23.64 23.48
N ALA A 596 41.07 -24.86 23.13
CA ALA A 596 40.84 -25.48 21.82
C ALA A 596 39.37 -25.45 21.34
N GLN A 597 38.41 -25.90 22.15
CA GLN A 597 36.98 -25.87 21.77
C GLN A 597 36.44 -24.46 21.53
N ARG A 598 36.94 -23.46 22.28
CA ARG A 598 36.52 -22.06 22.14
C ARG A 598 37.07 -21.45 20.85
N LEU A 599 38.32 -21.77 20.50
CA LEU A 599 38.95 -21.38 19.23
C LEU A 599 38.31 -22.07 18.02
N GLU A 600 37.91 -23.35 18.15
CA GLU A 600 37.29 -24.12 17.07
C GLU A 600 35.87 -23.61 16.77
N THR A 601 35.10 -23.30 17.81
CA THR A 601 33.79 -22.63 17.71
C THR A 601 33.93 -21.27 17.02
N ALA A 602 34.95 -20.47 17.39
CA ALA A 602 35.22 -19.18 16.76
C ALA A 602 35.52 -19.32 15.25
N LEU A 603 36.40 -20.25 14.88
CA LEU A 603 36.77 -20.54 13.48
C LEU A 603 35.56 -20.94 12.64
N GLN A 604 34.71 -21.82 13.16
CA GLN A 604 33.52 -22.28 12.45
C GLN A 604 32.48 -21.15 12.29
N LYS A 605 32.34 -20.27 13.29
CA LYS A 605 31.41 -19.13 13.22
C LYS A 605 31.88 -18.04 12.25
N VAL A 606 33.17 -17.70 12.25
CA VAL A 606 33.75 -16.76 11.27
C VAL A 606 33.60 -17.28 9.83
N ARG A 607 33.84 -18.58 9.58
CA ARG A 607 33.63 -19.16 8.24
C ARG A 607 32.17 -19.07 7.79
N GLN A 608 31.21 -19.37 8.66
CA GLN A 608 29.77 -19.24 8.36
C GLN A 608 29.35 -17.78 8.09
N ASP A 609 29.88 -16.82 8.85
CA ASP A 609 29.59 -15.39 8.68
C ASP A 609 30.11 -14.87 7.32
N GLN A 610 31.32 -15.28 6.94
CA GLN A 610 31.95 -14.99 5.66
C GLN A 610 31.20 -15.61 4.46
N GLU A 611 30.75 -16.87 4.56
CA GLU A 611 29.95 -17.50 3.50
C GLU A 611 28.59 -16.81 3.28
N ASN A 612 27.91 -16.39 4.36
CA ASN A 612 26.65 -15.66 4.24
C ASN A 612 26.85 -14.24 3.67
N SER A 613 27.96 -13.58 3.99
CA SER A 613 28.25 -12.20 3.58
C SER A 613 28.78 -12.08 2.15
N TYR A 614 29.47 -13.11 1.64
CA TYR A 614 30.18 -13.07 0.34
C TYR A 614 29.85 -14.24 -0.61
N GLY A 615 28.83 -15.07 -0.30
CA GLY A 615 28.55 -16.34 -1.00
C GLY A 615 27.72 -16.28 -2.29
N SER A 616 27.23 -15.11 -2.71
CA SER A 616 26.32 -14.98 -3.87
C SER A 616 26.98 -14.34 -5.10
N GLU A 617 28.08 -14.92 -5.59
CA GLU A 617 28.76 -14.48 -6.82
C GLU A 617 27.98 -14.89 -8.10
N GLN A 618 26.96 -14.12 -8.49
CA GLN A 618 26.54 -14.04 -9.90
C GLN A 618 27.21 -12.83 -10.58
N GLN A 619 28.47 -13.04 -10.99
CA GLN A 619 29.21 -12.26 -11.99
C GLN A 619 28.96 -10.74 -11.98
N GLN A 620 29.39 -10.06 -10.91
CA GLN A 620 29.84 -8.66 -10.99
C GLN A 620 31.37 -8.62 -10.86
N PRO A 621 32.05 -7.65 -11.47
CA PRO A 621 33.50 -7.74 -11.69
C PRO A 621 34.28 -7.74 -10.38
N SER A 622 35.32 -8.58 -10.35
CA SER A 622 36.36 -8.57 -9.32
C SER A 622 36.84 -7.14 -9.06
N GLY A 623 36.94 -6.77 -7.78
CA GLY A 623 37.16 -5.38 -7.36
C GLY A 623 38.29 -4.68 -8.11
N HIS A 624 38.02 -3.44 -8.52
CA HIS A 624 39.08 -2.54 -8.90
C HIS A 624 40.00 -2.32 -7.68
N ASN A 625 41.22 -2.86 -7.75
CA ASN A 625 42.33 -2.39 -6.93
C ASN A 625 42.67 -0.95 -7.38
N PHE A 626 41.85 0.02 -6.99
CA PHE A 626 42.18 1.42 -7.14
C PHE A 626 43.36 1.72 -6.22
N GLU A 627 44.46 2.24 -6.77
CA GLU A 627 45.64 2.57 -5.98
C GLU A 627 45.27 3.63 -4.92
N LEU A 628 45.80 3.49 -3.69
CA LEU A 628 45.40 4.34 -2.56
C LEU A 628 45.65 5.84 -2.80
N HIS A 629 46.54 6.20 -3.72
CA HIS A 629 46.77 7.58 -4.14
C HIS A 629 45.68 8.12 -5.08
N GLU A 630 45.00 7.26 -5.84
CA GLU A 630 44.03 7.61 -6.89
C GLU A 630 42.55 7.49 -6.45
N TRP A 631 42.32 6.99 -5.22
CA TRP A 631 40.98 6.79 -4.68
C TRP A 631 40.73 7.55 -3.37
N PRO A 632 39.59 8.25 -3.22
CA PRO A 632 39.25 8.95 -1.97
C PRO A 632 38.90 7.96 -0.85
N VAL A 633 38.84 8.48 0.37
CA VAL A 633 38.60 7.73 1.61
C VAL A 633 37.13 7.81 2.02
N GLY A 634 36.47 6.68 2.31
CA GLY A 634 35.12 6.63 2.86
C GLY A 634 35.03 7.04 4.33
N CYS A 635 33.83 7.34 4.83
CA CYS A 635 33.58 7.68 6.24
C CYS A 635 32.72 6.60 6.94
N CYS A 636 33.29 5.88 7.90
CA CYS A 636 32.54 4.92 8.72
C CYS A 636 31.40 5.61 9.49
N ASN A 637 30.21 5.04 9.45
CA ASN A 637 29.01 5.64 10.05
C ASN A 637 29.05 5.59 11.59
N ILE A 638 28.40 6.58 12.22
CA ILE A 638 28.31 6.72 13.68
C ILE A 638 26.84 6.69 14.07
N GLY A 639 26.25 5.50 14.02
CA GLY A 639 24.81 5.30 14.24
C GLY A 639 23.98 5.86 13.08
N ASN A 640 23.05 6.76 13.38
CA ASN A 640 22.13 7.33 12.39
C ASN A 640 22.66 8.64 11.77
N THR A 641 23.90 8.66 11.27
CA THR A 641 24.59 9.90 10.83
C THR A 641 25.12 9.89 9.39
N CYS A 642 24.59 9.04 8.50
CA CYS A 642 24.99 8.99 7.08
C CYS A 642 24.78 10.31 6.29
N TYR A 643 23.81 11.14 6.70
CA TYR A 643 23.65 12.49 6.13
C TYR A 643 24.82 13.42 6.52
N LEU A 644 25.39 13.26 7.73
CA LEU A 644 26.56 14.02 8.17
C LEU A 644 27.80 13.54 7.43
N ASN A 645 27.97 12.23 7.22
CA ASN A 645 29.02 11.69 6.35
C ASN A 645 28.94 12.28 4.94
N SER A 646 27.74 12.33 4.36
CA SER A 646 27.50 12.95 3.05
C SER A 646 27.90 14.44 3.02
N VAL A 647 27.58 15.21 4.07
CA VAL A 647 27.97 16.62 4.22
C VAL A 647 29.49 16.78 4.42
N LEU A 648 30.12 15.96 5.24
CA LEU A 648 31.57 16.03 5.51
C LEU A 648 32.39 15.69 4.26
N GLN A 649 31.99 14.68 3.50
CA GLN A 649 32.59 14.33 2.21
C GLN A 649 32.45 15.48 1.20
N PHE A 650 31.24 16.05 1.06
CA PHE A 650 31.01 17.22 0.23
C PHE A 650 31.94 18.39 0.59
N LEU A 651 32.01 18.77 1.88
CA LEU A 651 32.81 19.89 2.35
C LEU A 651 34.33 19.66 2.19
N PHE A 652 34.80 18.40 2.29
CA PHE A 652 36.20 18.06 1.99
C PHE A 652 36.55 18.32 0.51
N THR A 653 35.61 18.13 -0.42
CA THR A 653 35.84 18.42 -1.84
C THR A 653 35.97 19.92 -2.15
N ILE A 654 35.59 20.82 -1.23
CA ILE A 654 35.64 22.28 -1.46
C ILE A 654 37.00 22.83 -1.06
N LYS A 655 37.90 22.94 -2.03
CA LYS A 655 39.32 23.22 -1.83
C LYS A 655 39.62 24.49 -1.01
N PRO A 656 39.04 25.68 -1.29
CA PRO A 656 39.26 26.86 -0.46
C PRO A 656 38.85 26.69 1.01
N LEU A 657 37.78 25.93 1.27
CA LEU A 657 37.31 25.63 2.63
C LEU A 657 38.22 24.62 3.33
N ARG A 658 38.55 23.52 2.65
CA ARG A 658 39.44 22.47 3.14
C ARG A 658 40.80 23.04 3.52
N ASP A 659 41.39 23.85 2.64
CA ASP A 659 42.70 24.45 2.85
C ASP A 659 42.66 25.45 4.03
N MET A 660 41.61 26.28 4.15
CA MET A 660 41.39 27.17 5.32
C MET A 660 41.18 26.39 6.64
N VAL A 661 40.56 25.22 6.61
CA VAL A 661 40.40 24.33 7.78
C VAL A 661 41.73 23.67 8.16
N ILE A 662 42.54 23.24 7.19
CA ILE A 662 43.88 22.68 7.41
C ILE A 662 44.80 23.70 8.10
N ASP A 663 44.67 24.98 7.73
CA ASP A 663 45.46 26.12 8.23
C ASP A 663 44.77 26.94 9.35
N CYS A 664 43.72 26.40 9.98
CA CYS A 664 42.72 27.17 10.74
C CYS A 664 43.24 28.14 11.82
N ASP A 665 44.32 27.82 12.53
CA ASP A 665 44.89 28.67 13.58
C ASP A 665 45.40 30.04 13.05
N LYS A 666 45.61 30.18 11.73
CA LYS A 666 45.92 31.46 11.06
C LYS A 666 44.69 32.35 10.85
N HIS A 667 43.49 31.76 10.87
CA HIS A 667 42.24 32.39 10.46
C HIS A 667 41.22 32.52 11.61
N PHE A 668 41.51 31.98 12.79
CA PHE A 668 40.59 31.98 13.93
C PHE A 668 40.30 33.38 14.49
N GLN A 669 39.03 33.58 14.83
CA GLN A 669 38.50 34.78 15.47
C GLN A 669 39.17 35.04 16.83
N ASP A 670 39.65 36.27 17.06
CA ASP A 670 40.01 36.72 18.41
C ASP A 670 38.78 36.72 19.33
N LEU A 671 38.94 36.11 20.50
CA LEU A 671 37.92 35.94 21.53
C LEU A 671 37.81 37.14 22.50
N SER A 672 38.55 38.22 22.24
CA SER A 672 38.41 39.47 23.00
C SER A 672 37.01 40.10 22.82
N PRO A 673 36.47 40.79 23.86
CA PRO A 673 35.18 41.46 23.75
C PRO A 673 35.14 42.56 22.67
N GLU A 674 36.30 43.16 22.38
CA GLU A 674 36.45 44.22 21.38
C GLU A 674 36.36 43.66 19.95
N ALA A 675 37.00 42.51 19.68
CA ALA A 675 36.92 41.84 18.39
C ALA A 675 35.56 41.16 18.13
N LEU A 676 34.90 40.64 19.18
CA LEU A 676 33.58 40.00 19.05
C LEU A 676 32.42 41.01 19.00
N GLY A 677 32.56 42.20 19.60
CA GLY A 677 31.53 43.24 19.66
C GLY A 677 30.80 43.55 18.33
N PRO A 678 31.50 43.78 17.20
CA PRO A 678 30.87 44.04 15.92
C PRO A 678 30.34 42.78 15.20
N LYS A 679 30.87 41.59 15.51
CA LYS A 679 30.65 40.36 14.72
C LYS A 679 29.21 39.85 14.77
N ARG A 680 28.59 39.61 13.60
CA ARG A 680 27.28 38.98 13.46
C ARG A 680 27.35 37.76 12.55
N VAL A 681 26.67 36.69 12.94
CA VAL A 681 26.48 35.46 12.15
C VAL A 681 25.04 35.00 12.34
N GLY A 682 24.30 34.82 11.25
CA GLY A 682 22.86 34.56 11.28
C GLY A 682 22.08 35.77 11.83
N ARG A 683 22.50 36.99 11.48
CA ARG A 683 22.00 38.28 12.00
C ARG A 683 22.09 38.43 13.53
N THR A 684 22.84 37.55 14.19
CA THR A 684 22.90 37.39 15.64
C THR A 684 24.30 37.73 16.16
N ALA A 685 24.40 38.41 17.30
CA ALA A 685 25.69 38.72 17.92
C ALA A 685 26.44 37.44 18.33
N VAL A 686 27.67 37.29 17.84
CA VAL A 686 28.49 36.12 18.16
C VAL A 686 29.02 36.25 19.59
N THR A 687 28.47 35.45 20.50
CA THR A 687 28.97 35.35 21.87
C THR A 687 30.31 34.63 21.89
N ARG A 688 31.14 34.91 22.91
CA ARG A 688 32.42 34.22 23.09
C ARG A 688 32.27 32.69 23.13
N ALA A 689 31.25 32.19 23.84
CA ALA A 689 30.96 30.76 23.89
C ALA A 689 30.62 30.17 22.50
N ARG A 690 29.86 30.89 21.66
CA ARG A 690 29.56 30.46 20.28
C ARG A 690 30.82 30.43 19.39
N ALA A 691 31.73 31.40 19.55
CA ALA A 691 33.02 31.40 18.88
C ALA A 691 33.93 30.25 19.36
N GLU A 692 34.02 30.02 20.67
CA GLU A 692 34.79 28.91 21.26
C GLU A 692 34.25 27.53 20.81
N THR A 693 32.93 27.34 20.75
CA THR A 693 32.30 26.13 20.18
C THR A 693 32.64 25.94 18.70
N GLY A 694 32.58 27.01 17.90
CA GLY A 694 32.98 26.97 16.49
C GLY A 694 34.45 26.61 16.29
N GLN A 695 35.36 27.18 17.08
CA GLN A 695 36.79 26.88 17.02
C GLN A 695 37.09 25.43 17.42
N GLN A 696 36.37 24.86 18.39
CA GLN A 696 36.48 23.44 18.68
C GLN A 696 36.01 22.60 17.48
N PHE A 697 34.82 22.89 16.92
CA PHE A 697 34.29 22.17 15.75
C PHE A 697 35.29 22.15 14.58
N VAL A 698 35.91 23.29 14.27
CA VAL A 698 36.92 23.37 13.21
C VAL A 698 38.17 22.55 13.51
N ARG A 699 38.60 22.42 14.78
CA ARG A 699 39.74 21.56 15.13
C ARG A 699 39.44 20.07 14.97
N GLU A 700 38.24 19.63 15.34
CA GLU A 700 37.80 18.25 15.08
C GLU A 700 37.73 17.98 13.56
N LEU A 701 37.21 18.94 12.78
CA LEU A 701 37.12 18.87 11.32
C LEU A 701 38.51 18.88 10.65
N GLN A 702 39.44 19.67 11.18
CA GLN A 702 40.84 19.67 10.75
C GLN A 702 41.51 18.31 10.99
N GLY A 703 41.24 17.67 12.13
CA GLY A 703 41.69 16.30 12.42
C GLY A 703 41.19 15.32 11.37
N LEU A 704 39.87 15.34 11.10
CA LEU A 704 39.26 14.52 10.05
C LEU A 704 39.92 14.75 8.68
N PHE A 705 40.03 16.01 8.23
CA PHE A 705 40.58 16.33 6.91
C PHE A 705 42.05 15.91 6.77
N LYS A 706 42.87 16.07 7.82
CA LYS A 706 44.26 15.59 7.83
C LYS A 706 44.34 14.06 7.76
N HIS A 707 43.42 13.34 8.41
CA HIS A 707 43.30 11.89 8.26
C HIS A 707 42.82 11.47 6.86
N MET A 708 41.83 12.14 6.26
CA MET A 708 41.37 11.83 4.88
C MET A 708 42.50 11.91 3.85
N ILE A 709 43.44 12.84 4.05
CA ILE A 709 44.61 13.03 3.18
C ILE A 709 45.68 11.96 3.40
N THR A 710 45.97 11.59 4.65
CA THR A 710 47.18 10.84 5.02
C THR A 710 46.95 9.38 5.41
N ALA A 711 45.69 8.96 5.62
CA ALA A 711 45.34 7.58 5.93
C ALA A 711 45.80 6.64 4.80
N ARG A 712 46.27 5.44 5.16
CA ARG A 712 46.62 4.36 4.21
C ARG A 712 45.50 3.32 4.04
N GLU A 713 44.33 3.63 4.58
CA GLU A 713 43.12 2.81 4.56
C GLU A 713 42.14 3.32 3.48
N HIS A 714 41.13 2.51 3.12
CA HIS A 714 40.10 2.90 2.16
C HIS A 714 38.93 3.68 2.80
N ASN A 715 38.82 3.64 4.13
CA ASN A 715 37.86 4.41 4.92
C ASN A 715 38.53 4.90 6.21
N ILE A 716 37.90 5.87 6.89
CA ILE A 716 38.25 6.31 8.24
C ILE A 716 36.98 6.59 9.04
N ARG A 717 37.10 6.63 10.37
CA ARG A 717 36.02 7.01 11.27
C ARG A 717 36.11 8.49 11.67
N PRO A 718 35.05 9.31 11.51
CA PRO A 718 34.99 10.63 12.11
C PRO A 718 34.95 10.57 13.65
N GLU A 719 35.37 11.64 14.31
CA GLU A 719 35.37 11.69 15.77
C GLU A 719 33.97 11.97 16.35
N ARG A 720 33.67 11.39 17.52
CA ARG A 720 32.36 11.55 18.17
C ARG A 720 32.10 13.00 18.60
N SER A 721 33.17 13.73 18.94
CA SER A 721 33.18 15.18 19.21
C SER A 721 32.76 16.01 18.00
N LEU A 722 33.24 15.67 16.79
CA LEU A 722 32.85 16.34 15.55
C LEU A 722 31.35 16.22 15.31
N ALA A 723 30.81 15.01 15.41
CA ALA A 723 29.38 14.75 15.25
C ALA A 723 28.53 15.48 16.31
N ALA A 724 28.95 15.47 17.57
CA ALA A 724 28.25 16.17 18.65
C ALA A 724 28.19 17.69 18.45
N LEU A 725 29.26 18.29 17.93
CA LEU A 725 29.30 19.72 17.64
C LEU A 725 28.49 20.06 16.38
N ALA A 726 28.51 19.21 15.35
CA ALA A 726 27.71 19.38 14.13
C ALA A 726 26.20 19.33 14.37
N LEU A 727 25.74 18.49 15.32
CA LEU A 727 24.32 18.25 15.62
C LEU A 727 23.74 19.19 16.69
N THR A 728 24.56 19.86 17.51
CA THR A 728 24.07 20.69 18.63
C THR A 728 23.92 22.16 18.24
N ARG A 729 22.67 22.68 18.19
CA ARG A 729 22.42 24.13 18.09
C ARG A 729 22.72 24.83 19.43
N GLY A 730 23.65 25.78 19.40
CA GLY A 730 24.41 26.24 20.57
C GLY A 730 23.75 27.27 21.49
N GLU A 731 22.71 26.89 22.26
CA GLU A 731 22.22 27.69 23.40
C GLU A 731 22.18 26.93 24.75
N SER A 732 22.52 25.64 24.80
CA SER A 732 22.23 24.75 25.94
C SER A 732 23.45 24.13 26.66
N THR A 733 24.64 24.71 26.55
CA THR A 733 25.88 24.20 27.19
C THR A 733 26.07 24.67 28.63
N ASN A 734 25.30 24.09 29.57
CA ASN A 734 25.57 24.20 31.02
C ASN A 734 26.03 22.85 31.58
N ILE A 735 27.33 22.55 31.42
CA ILE A 735 27.99 21.40 32.05
C ILE A 735 29.14 21.91 32.94
N ALA A 736 28.75 22.53 34.06
CA ALA A 736 29.65 22.89 35.15
C ALA A 736 28.92 22.82 36.50
N SER A 737 29.65 22.39 37.52
CA SER A 737 29.23 22.18 38.91
C SER A 737 28.39 23.28 39.56
N GLU A 738 27.33 22.91 40.29
CA GLU A 738 27.34 22.90 41.77
C GLU A 738 26.09 22.26 42.39
N SER A 739 26.14 21.94 43.70
CA SER A 739 25.10 21.22 44.45
C SER A 739 24.50 22.04 45.60
N LYS A 740 23.18 22.26 45.62
CA LYS A 740 22.40 22.63 46.83
C LYS A 740 20.86 22.48 46.62
N PRO A 741 20.06 22.43 47.71
CA PRO A 741 18.65 22.00 47.67
C PRO A 741 17.67 23.12 47.25
N PRO A 742 16.41 22.78 46.90
CA PRO A 742 15.50 23.70 46.20
C PRO A 742 14.80 24.73 47.09
N THR A 743 14.64 25.95 46.56
CA THR A 743 13.77 27.01 47.13
C THR A 743 12.82 27.54 46.05
N ARG A 744 11.55 27.81 46.40
CA ARG A 744 10.50 28.27 45.45
C ARG A 744 10.55 29.79 45.18
N PRO A 745 10.38 30.20 43.91
CA PRO A 745 9.55 31.37 43.55
C PRO A 745 8.58 31.03 42.40
N SER A 746 7.26 31.22 42.48
CA SER A 746 6.49 32.47 42.62
C SER A 746 6.50 33.37 41.36
N SER A 747 5.50 33.19 40.49
CA SER A 747 5.28 34.00 39.28
C SER A 747 4.94 35.46 39.59
N ARG A 748 5.47 36.41 38.80
CA ARG A 748 4.94 37.78 38.68
C ARG A 748 5.30 38.40 37.32
N LEU A 749 4.29 38.76 36.55
CA LEU A 749 4.42 39.59 35.35
C LEU A 749 4.62 41.07 35.75
N GLY A 750 5.44 41.80 34.99
CA GLY A 750 5.65 43.23 35.18
C GLY A 750 4.49 44.09 34.63
N LYS A 751 4.30 45.29 35.20
CA LYS A 751 3.41 46.33 34.68
C LYS A 751 4.21 47.60 34.39
N ILE A 752 3.76 48.39 33.42
CA ILE A 752 4.19 49.78 33.20
C ILE A 752 2.94 50.62 32.91
N GLY A 753 2.81 51.78 33.56
CA GLY A 753 2.01 52.91 33.05
C GLY A 753 0.48 52.76 32.90
N ASP A 754 -0.23 52.36 33.98
CA ASP A 754 -1.63 52.74 34.26
C ASP A 754 -2.74 52.65 33.17
N MET A 755 -2.59 51.83 32.12
CA MET A 755 -3.76 51.25 31.44
C MET A 755 -3.47 49.93 30.70
N PRO A 756 -4.24 48.85 30.93
CA PRO A 756 -4.19 47.65 30.10
C PRO A 756 -5.06 47.81 28.84
N VAL A 757 -4.50 47.48 27.67
CA VAL A 757 -5.23 47.43 26.39
C VAL A 757 -5.57 45.97 26.06
N SER A 758 -6.82 45.70 25.66
CA SER A 758 -7.35 44.35 25.42
C SER A 758 -8.27 44.30 24.20
N GLY A 759 -8.21 43.19 23.43
CA GLY A 759 -9.16 42.87 22.36
C GLY A 759 -8.88 43.55 21.01
N PRO A 760 -9.54 43.10 19.91
CA PRO A 760 -10.96 42.72 19.87
C PRO A 760 -11.29 41.23 20.06
N MET A 761 -12.59 40.91 20.08
CA MET A 761 -13.16 39.56 20.30
C MET A 761 -14.04 39.07 19.14
N LEU A 762 -14.38 37.77 19.19
CA LEU A 762 -15.47 37.13 18.44
C LEU A 762 -16.87 37.68 18.83
N PRO A 763 -17.90 37.51 17.96
CA PRO A 763 -19.26 38.02 18.20
C PRO A 763 -20.10 37.18 19.18
N PRO A 764 -21.24 37.70 19.73
CA PRO A 764 -21.79 37.21 21.01
C PRO A 764 -23.29 36.81 21.04
N GLY A 765 -23.68 36.05 22.08
CA GLY A 765 -25.07 35.93 22.57
C GLY A 765 -25.67 34.50 22.55
N PHE A 766 -26.59 34.09 23.45
CA PHE A 766 -27.25 34.78 24.57
C PHE A 766 -27.56 33.86 25.78
N GLN A 767 -27.03 34.23 26.95
CA GLN A 767 -27.68 34.36 28.29
C GLN A 767 -28.42 33.19 29.03
N ASN A 768 -27.88 32.91 30.24
CA ASN A 768 -28.55 32.89 31.58
C ASN A 768 -29.56 31.74 31.91
N THR A 769 -29.87 31.36 33.17
CA THR A 769 -29.77 32.02 34.51
C THR A 769 -29.46 31.06 35.71
N SER A 770 -28.70 31.56 36.71
CA SER A 770 -28.79 31.32 38.19
C SER A 770 -28.87 29.92 38.87
N MET A 771 -28.07 29.74 39.93
CA MET A 771 -28.26 28.82 41.09
C MET A 771 -28.63 29.64 42.36
N PRO A 772 -28.85 29.10 43.61
CA PRO A 772 -28.91 27.70 44.15
C PRO A 772 -30.30 27.45 44.85
N PRO A 773 -30.54 26.65 45.94
CA PRO A 773 -29.75 25.66 46.72
C PRO A 773 -30.50 24.32 47.09
N SER A 774 -29.97 23.57 48.07
CA SER A 774 -30.55 22.43 48.82
C SER A 774 -31.09 22.89 50.23
N PRO A 775 -31.49 22.05 51.23
CA PRO A 775 -31.56 20.56 51.37
C PRO A 775 -32.83 20.01 52.13
N ALA A 776 -32.76 18.76 52.67
CA ALA A 776 -33.23 18.30 54.02
C ALA A 776 -34.32 17.17 54.14
N ASP A 777 -34.35 16.58 55.36
CA ASP A 777 -35.34 15.71 56.05
C ASP A 777 -35.57 14.24 55.62
N SER A 778 -36.00 13.29 56.50
CA SER A 778 -35.84 13.02 57.97
C SER A 778 -36.49 11.63 58.25
N VAL A 779 -35.98 10.67 59.04
CA VAL A 779 -35.64 10.56 60.49
C VAL A 779 -36.86 10.45 61.44
N MET A 780 -37.08 9.26 62.03
CA MET A 780 -37.33 8.95 63.47
C MET A 780 -37.88 7.52 63.71
N GLY A 781 -37.59 6.92 64.88
CA GLY A 781 -38.17 5.65 65.36
C GLY A 781 -37.28 4.92 66.39
N ASP A 782 -37.76 4.70 67.63
CA ASP A 782 -36.91 4.41 68.81
C ASP A 782 -36.96 2.98 69.38
N ALA A 783 -35.81 2.57 69.95
CA ALA A 783 -35.53 1.71 71.12
C ALA A 783 -36.28 0.38 71.44
N GLU A 784 -35.51 -0.69 71.69
CA GLU A 784 -35.34 -1.41 73.00
C GLU A 784 -34.38 -2.64 72.88
N GLY A 785 -33.82 -3.18 73.99
CA GLY A 785 -33.51 -4.65 74.06
C GLY A 785 -32.11 -5.24 74.39
N ASP A 786 -31.37 -4.77 75.40
CA ASP A 786 -30.48 -5.53 76.34
C ASP A 786 -29.34 -6.55 75.94
N ALA A 787 -28.51 -6.88 76.96
CA ALA A 787 -27.71 -8.12 77.15
C ALA A 787 -26.19 -8.21 76.77
N ASP A 788 -25.46 -7.11 76.99
CA ASP A 788 -24.14 -6.96 77.64
C ASP A 788 -23.21 -8.18 78.05
N SER A 789 -21.90 -8.00 77.80
CA SER A 789 -20.75 -8.26 78.72
C SER A 789 -19.95 -9.59 78.85
N MET A 790 -18.61 -9.40 78.97
CA MET A 790 -17.56 -10.25 79.63
C MET A 790 -17.18 -11.61 78.99
N LYS A 791 -15.96 -12.19 79.13
CA LYS A 791 -14.61 -11.73 79.62
C LYS A 791 -13.49 -12.73 79.21
N ALA A 792 -12.26 -12.21 79.00
CA ALA A 792 -10.92 -12.72 79.40
C ALA A 792 -10.43 -14.18 79.15
N MET A 793 -9.09 -14.32 79.05
CA MET A 793 -8.27 -15.56 79.11
C MET A 793 -8.41 -16.53 77.90
N ASP A 794 -7.43 -17.34 77.48
CA ASP A 794 -6.04 -17.65 77.93
C ASP A 794 -5.04 -17.43 76.76
N LEU A 795 -3.71 -17.26 76.86
CA LEU A 795 -2.60 -17.91 77.61
C LEU A 795 -2.11 -19.29 77.09
N THR A 796 -0.93 -19.30 76.44
CA THR A 796 0.08 -20.40 76.38
C THR A 796 -0.38 -21.74 75.74
N ALA A 797 0.43 -22.78 75.52
CA ALA A 797 1.88 -23.07 75.65
C ALA A 797 2.32 -23.86 74.37
N SER A 798 3.52 -24.44 74.18
CA SER A 798 4.71 -24.70 75.00
C SER A 798 5.92 -24.72 74.03
N SER A 799 6.90 -23.81 74.13
CA SER A 799 8.12 -23.94 74.95
C SER A 799 8.96 -25.20 74.68
N ASP A 800 10.17 -25.00 74.15
CA ASP A 800 11.37 -25.37 74.91
C ASP A 800 12.59 -24.51 74.53
N LYS A 801 13.54 -24.40 75.47
CA LYS A 801 14.90 -23.86 75.31
C LYS A 801 15.86 -24.81 76.04
N PRO A 802 17.07 -25.03 75.52
CA PRO A 802 18.25 -24.32 76.06
C PRO A 802 19.24 -23.88 74.96
N ASP A 803 20.39 -23.24 75.22
CA ASP A 803 20.84 -22.23 76.20
C ASP A 803 22.34 -21.94 75.88
N ASN A 804 22.94 -20.87 76.41
CA ASN A 804 24.36 -20.46 76.27
C ASN A 804 24.83 -20.04 74.84
N THR A 805 25.84 -19.16 74.68
CA THR A 805 26.80 -18.63 75.67
C THR A 805 27.10 -17.12 75.52
N MET A 806 27.52 -16.52 76.64
CA MET A 806 28.27 -15.25 76.78
C MET A 806 29.32 -15.00 75.66
N SER A 807 29.51 -13.80 75.09
CA SER A 807 29.71 -12.42 75.64
C SER A 807 31.16 -12.08 76.03
N THR A 808 31.79 -11.15 75.29
CA THR A 808 32.96 -10.28 75.62
C THR A 808 33.42 -9.53 74.33
N ARG A 809 33.99 -8.29 74.31
CA ARG A 809 34.07 -7.17 75.28
C ARG A 809 34.64 -5.89 74.59
N LEU A 810 34.32 -4.70 75.16
CA LEU A 810 35.04 -3.39 75.07
C LEU A 810 35.01 -2.51 73.80
N GLU A 811 34.94 -1.19 74.06
CA GLU A 811 35.23 -0.01 73.21
C GLU A 811 36.72 0.42 73.40
N PRO A 812 37.30 1.52 72.83
CA PRO A 812 36.89 2.50 71.79
C PRO A 812 37.99 2.55 70.66
N PRO A 813 38.41 3.67 69.96
CA PRO A 813 37.89 5.04 69.76
C PRO A 813 37.78 5.47 68.26
N SER A 814 38.61 6.42 67.74
CA SER A 814 38.30 7.22 66.53
C SER A 814 39.48 7.66 65.63
N ARG A 815 39.47 7.22 64.34
CA ARG A 815 40.14 7.76 63.10
C ARG A 815 41.68 8.00 63.07
N PRO A 816 42.32 8.19 61.88
CA PRO A 816 41.86 8.09 60.47
C PRO A 816 42.26 6.70 59.86
N PRO A 817 42.99 6.43 58.73
CA PRO A 817 43.56 7.19 57.58
C PRO A 817 42.87 6.89 56.19
N PRO A 818 43.36 7.40 55.03
CA PRO A 818 42.78 7.17 53.68
C PRO A 818 43.71 6.49 52.62
N ILE A 819 43.14 6.02 51.49
CA ILE A 819 43.84 5.61 50.25
C ILE A 819 43.00 6.03 48.99
N PRO A 820 43.37 5.77 47.69
CA PRO A 820 43.48 6.85 46.68
C PRO A 820 42.41 6.83 45.56
N PRO A 821 42.31 7.90 44.72
CA PRO A 821 41.38 7.97 43.60
C PRO A 821 41.87 7.23 42.33
N ARG A 822 40.93 6.72 41.54
CA ARG A 822 41.12 6.27 40.14
C ARG A 822 39.88 6.64 39.28
N PRO A 823 39.93 6.54 37.94
CA PRO A 823 39.43 7.60 37.06
C PRO A 823 37.91 7.63 36.90
N GLN A 824 37.39 8.81 36.57
CA GLN A 824 35.98 9.00 36.24
C GLN A 824 35.66 8.45 34.86
N ALA A 825 34.64 7.60 34.75
CA ALA A 825 34.00 7.26 33.48
C ALA A 825 32.93 8.32 33.16
N THR A 826 33.21 9.20 32.21
CA THR A 826 32.32 10.31 31.82
C THR A 826 31.83 10.24 30.37
N ALA A 827 32.22 9.23 29.60
CA ALA A 827 32.00 9.17 28.15
C ALA A 827 30.56 8.78 27.74
N ASP A 828 29.98 7.73 28.33
CA ASP A 828 28.80 7.06 27.74
C ASP A 828 27.48 7.85 27.83
N ILE A 829 27.38 8.83 28.74
CA ILE A 829 26.18 9.67 28.89
C ILE A 829 26.00 10.62 27.68
N GLY A 830 27.05 10.86 26.90
CA GLY A 830 26.99 11.68 25.69
C GLY A 830 26.37 10.95 24.48
N LEU A 831 26.58 9.64 24.36
CA LEU A 831 26.32 8.92 23.10
C LEU A 831 24.82 8.82 22.78
N LYS A 832 23.98 8.43 23.75
CA LYS A 832 22.53 8.32 23.52
C LYS A 832 21.88 9.65 23.16
N LYS A 833 22.30 10.74 23.82
CA LYS A 833 21.83 12.11 23.48
C LYS A 833 22.22 12.51 22.06
N LEU A 834 23.36 12.03 21.57
CA LEU A 834 23.80 12.27 20.20
C LEU A 834 22.92 11.49 19.20
N GLU A 835 22.64 10.22 19.50
CA GLU A 835 21.76 9.34 18.71
C GLU A 835 20.30 9.83 18.69
N ASP A 836 19.79 10.38 19.79
CA ASP A 836 18.44 10.96 19.90
C ASP A 836 18.27 12.21 19.03
N VAL A 837 19.26 13.11 19.03
CA VAL A 837 19.28 14.31 18.16
C VAL A 837 19.48 13.92 16.69
N ALA A 838 20.35 12.94 16.43
CA ALA A 838 20.67 12.50 15.07
C ALA A 838 19.47 11.92 14.31
N GLN A 839 18.43 11.44 14.99
CA GLN A 839 17.23 10.86 14.36
C GLN A 839 16.30 11.89 13.69
N GLN A 840 16.48 13.20 13.93
CA GLN A 840 15.47 14.22 13.59
C GLN A 840 15.90 15.25 12.53
N GLN A 841 17.09 15.13 11.93
CA GLN A 841 17.67 16.17 11.07
C GLN A 841 17.91 15.70 9.62
N ASP A 842 17.86 16.65 8.67
CA ASP A 842 18.14 16.46 7.24
C ASP A 842 19.51 17.11 6.88
N ALA A 843 20.17 16.61 5.84
CA ALA A 843 21.49 17.05 5.39
C ALA A 843 21.58 18.58 5.20
N ALA A 844 20.51 19.20 4.69
CA ALA A 844 20.42 20.66 4.51
C ALA A 844 20.40 21.42 5.86
N GLU A 845 19.78 20.87 6.90
CA GLU A 845 19.77 21.50 8.23
C GLU A 845 21.16 21.46 8.88
N ILE A 846 21.86 20.34 8.71
CA ILE A 846 23.23 20.13 9.20
C ILE A 846 24.21 21.05 8.49
N LEU A 847 24.16 21.11 7.16
CA LEU A 847 25.03 21.96 6.36
C LEU A 847 24.94 23.43 6.80
N ASN A 848 23.73 23.91 7.09
CA ASN A 848 23.51 25.27 7.57
C ASN A 848 24.04 25.50 9.00
N ASN A 849 23.91 24.51 9.91
CA ASN A 849 24.54 24.60 11.23
C ASN A 849 26.07 24.61 11.14
N VAL A 850 26.64 23.82 10.22
CA VAL A 850 28.08 23.78 9.95
C VAL A 850 28.58 25.11 9.36
N PHE A 851 27.86 25.71 8.41
CA PHE A 851 28.17 27.06 7.89
C PHE A 851 28.17 28.13 8.98
N ASP A 852 27.22 28.09 9.92
CA ASP A 852 27.17 29.02 11.05
C ASP A 852 28.31 28.80 12.06
N LEU A 853 28.68 27.53 12.34
CA LEU A 853 29.83 27.19 13.19
C LEU A 853 31.16 27.67 12.57
N LEU A 854 31.35 27.45 11.26
CA LEU A 854 32.51 27.93 10.50
C LEU A 854 32.60 29.46 10.53
N SER A 855 31.50 30.16 10.23
CA SER A 855 31.43 31.63 10.26
C SER A 855 31.72 32.20 11.66
N CYS A 856 31.30 31.50 12.72
CA CYS A 856 31.61 31.89 14.10
C CYS A 856 33.09 31.67 14.45
N ALA A 857 33.69 30.58 14.00
CA ALA A 857 35.07 30.19 14.29
C ALA A 857 36.13 31.13 13.68
N PHE A 858 35.94 31.48 12.40
CA PHE A 858 36.89 32.26 11.60
C PHE A 858 36.64 33.77 11.68
N GLN A 859 37.70 34.56 11.54
CA GLN A 859 37.61 36.02 11.46
C GLN A 859 36.99 36.45 10.12
N GLY A 860 36.09 37.44 10.16
CA GLY A 860 35.49 38.03 8.97
C GLY A 860 36.47 38.84 8.12
N GLU A 861 36.21 38.88 6.81
CA GLU A 861 36.93 39.70 5.84
C GLU A 861 36.40 41.15 5.83
N ASP A 862 35.08 41.33 5.91
CA ASP A 862 34.40 42.64 5.92
C ASP A 862 33.00 42.51 6.57
N VAL A 863 32.20 43.59 6.57
CA VAL A 863 30.84 43.65 7.11
C VAL A 863 29.82 44.08 6.04
N LEU A 864 28.72 43.33 5.94
CA LEU A 864 27.64 43.53 4.98
C LEU A 864 26.68 44.67 5.41
N GLN A 865 25.81 45.10 4.49
CA GLN A 865 24.93 46.27 4.72
C GLN A 865 23.94 46.11 5.89
N ASP A 866 23.57 44.90 6.27
CA ASP A 866 22.72 44.60 7.44
C ASP A 866 23.53 44.28 8.72
N GLY A 867 24.86 44.39 8.66
CA GLY A 867 25.78 44.12 9.77
C GLY A 867 26.25 42.66 9.88
N GLU A 868 25.82 41.78 8.98
CA GLU A 868 26.28 40.39 8.89
C GLU A 868 27.78 40.31 8.48
N GLN A 869 28.51 39.31 8.96
CA GLN A 869 29.90 39.08 8.57
C GLN A 869 30.01 38.61 7.10
N LEU A 870 30.90 39.24 6.33
CA LEU A 870 31.42 38.66 5.09
C LEU A 870 32.63 37.78 5.41
N ASP A 871 32.62 36.55 4.93
CA ASP A 871 33.70 35.57 5.06
C ASP A 871 33.70 34.59 3.87
N LEU A 872 34.64 33.64 3.86
CA LEU A 872 34.76 32.65 2.79
C LEU A 872 33.47 31.83 2.58
N ILE A 873 32.71 31.51 3.64
CA ILE A 873 31.48 30.73 3.54
C ILE A 873 30.42 31.54 2.79
N LYS A 874 30.22 32.80 3.18
CA LYS A 874 29.31 33.70 2.47
C LYS A 874 29.77 33.92 1.02
N ARG A 875 31.05 34.16 0.77
CA ARG A 875 31.59 34.37 -0.60
C ARG A 875 31.48 33.13 -1.50
N THR A 876 31.45 31.93 -0.94
CA THR A 876 31.47 30.67 -1.72
C THR A 876 30.08 30.10 -1.98
N PHE A 877 29.17 30.19 -1.00
CA PHE A 877 27.86 29.52 -1.04
C PHE A 877 26.64 30.47 -0.99
N PHE A 878 26.79 31.74 -0.58
CA PHE A 878 25.64 32.62 -0.40
C PHE A 878 25.45 33.53 -1.63
N SER A 879 24.28 33.42 -2.26
CA SER A 879 23.83 34.28 -3.35
C SER A 879 23.14 35.54 -2.83
N ASN A 880 23.31 36.67 -3.50
CA ASN A 880 22.53 37.88 -3.25
C ASN A 880 21.29 37.89 -4.16
N VAL A 881 20.11 37.83 -3.54
CA VAL A 881 18.82 37.68 -4.23
C VAL A 881 17.89 38.84 -3.89
N THR A 882 17.46 39.58 -4.92
CA THR A 882 16.42 40.60 -4.77
C THR A 882 15.05 40.01 -5.07
N THR A 883 14.22 39.96 -4.03
CA THR A 883 12.76 39.86 -4.16
C THR A 883 12.21 41.21 -4.62
N VAL A 884 11.53 41.26 -5.76
CA VAL A 884 10.78 42.45 -6.19
C VAL A 884 9.29 42.23 -5.91
N ARG A 885 8.69 43.08 -5.07
CA ARG A 885 7.23 43.10 -4.81
C ARG A 885 6.58 44.26 -5.55
N ARG A 886 5.77 43.95 -6.56
CA ARG A 886 5.04 44.92 -7.39
C ARG A 886 3.65 45.16 -6.82
N THR A 887 3.45 46.36 -6.29
CA THR A 887 2.14 46.87 -5.85
C THR A 887 1.52 47.76 -6.94
N LYS A 888 0.25 48.15 -6.80
CA LYS A 888 -0.46 48.95 -7.82
C LYS A 888 0.18 50.31 -8.12
N ASP A 889 0.92 50.87 -7.16
CA ASP A 889 1.53 52.20 -7.28
C ASP A 889 3.05 52.17 -7.44
N LYS A 890 3.74 51.13 -6.94
CA LYS A 890 5.22 51.01 -6.92
C LYS A 890 5.73 49.57 -6.87
N ASP A 891 6.91 49.36 -7.44
CA ASP A 891 7.78 48.21 -7.15
C ASP A 891 8.59 48.47 -5.87
N ILE A 892 8.73 47.43 -5.05
CA ILE A 892 9.46 47.44 -3.78
C ILE A 892 10.48 46.29 -3.83
N PRO A 893 11.76 46.57 -4.18
CA PRO A 893 12.83 45.58 -4.10
C PRO A 893 13.28 45.39 -2.64
N LYS A 894 13.61 44.15 -2.28
CA LYS A 894 14.31 43.77 -1.05
C LYS A 894 15.34 42.70 -1.37
N SER A 895 16.61 43.01 -1.13
CA SER A 895 17.71 42.06 -1.24
C SER A 895 17.91 41.31 0.09
N ASP A 896 18.18 40.01 0.01
CA ASP A 896 18.67 39.17 1.09
C ASP A 896 19.75 38.23 0.55
N LEU A 897 20.66 37.76 1.42
CA LEU A 897 21.54 36.64 1.11
C LEU A 897 20.80 35.31 1.32
N GLN A 898 20.96 34.39 0.38
CA GLN A 898 20.41 33.03 0.40
C GLN A 898 21.55 32.01 0.23
N ASP A 899 21.63 31.05 1.13
CA ASP A 899 22.60 29.93 1.14
C ASP A 899 22.18 28.74 0.26
N ASN A 900 20.89 28.63 -0.05
CA ASN A 900 20.34 27.62 -0.95
C ASN A 900 19.04 28.12 -1.62
N VAL A 901 18.70 27.52 -2.76
CA VAL A 901 17.38 27.65 -3.40
C VAL A 901 16.54 26.44 -3.03
N LEU A 902 15.28 26.65 -2.61
CA LEU A 902 14.38 25.56 -2.19
C LEU A 902 13.25 25.35 -3.19
N VAL A 903 13.40 24.37 -4.09
CA VAL A 903 12.42 24.04 -5.16
C VAL A 903 11.47 22.91 -4.76
N SER A 904 10.41 22.67 -5.55
CA SER A 904 9.55 21.49 -5.42
C SER A 904 9.09 20.91 -6.76
N THR A 905 9.04 19.58 -6.84
CA THR A 905 8.44 18.81 -7.94
C THR A 905 6.92 18.96 -8.05
N LYS A 906 6.25 19.40 -6.98
CA LYS A 906 4.79 19.60 -6.93
C LYS A 906 3.97 18.36 -7.36
N GLY A 907 4.45 17.16 -7.02
CA GLY A 907 3.75 15.89 -7.30
C GLY A 907 3.74 15.45 -8.78
N ARG A 908 4.59 16.02 -9.64
CA ARG A 908 4.80 15.56 -11.02
C ARG A 908 6.27 15.51 -11.40
N ASP A 909 6.61 14.68 -12.40
CA ASP A 909 7.96 14.65 -12.99
C ASP A 909 8.25 15.97 -13.72
N ARG A 910 9.42 16.59 -13.49
CA ARG A 910 9.83 17.88 -14.11
C ARG A 910 11.35 17.98 -14.29
N SER A 911 11.81 18.92 -15.13
CA SER A 911 13.21 19.34 -15.20
C SER A 911 13.59 20.29 -14.06
N ILE A 912 14.88 20.38 -13.75
CA ILE A 912 15.44 21.34 -12.78
C ILE A 912 15.12 22.79 -13.17
N CYS A 913 15.21 23.14 -14.46
CA CYS A 913 14.84 24.46 -14.97
C CYS A 913 13.36 24.78 -14.71
N ALA A 914 12.44 23.83 -14.97
CA ALA A 914 11.01 24.02 -14.70
C ALA A 914 10.66 24.06 -13.20
N ALA A 915 11.54 23.58 -12.31
CA ALA A 915 11.40 23.69 -10.87
C ALA A 915 11.95 25.03 -10.32
N LEU A 916 12.99 25.59 -10.96
CA LEU A 916 13.54 26.91 -10.65
C LEU A 916 12.66 28.05 -11.20
N ASP A 917 12.15 27.90 -12.43
CA ASP A 917 11.21 28.84 -13.06
C ASP A 917 9.94 29.07 -12.23
N ASP A 918 9.55 28.08 -11.42
CA ASP A 918 8.40 28.11 -10.52
C ASP A 918 8.64 28.90 -9.20
N GLU A 919 9.90 29.11 -8.79
CA GLU A 919 10.27 29.85 -7.56
C GLU A 919 10.77 31.27 -7.86
N PHE A 920 11.54 31.46 -8.95
CA PHE A 920 11.97 32.78 -9.44
C PHE A 920 10.89 33.50 -10.27
N GLY A 921 9.91 32.77 -10.78
CA GLY A 921 8.85 33.28 -11.66
C GLY A 921 7.84 34.21 -10.97
N LEU A 922 7.03 34.89 -11.80
CA LEU A 922 6.02 35.83 -11.33
C LEU A 922 4.87 35.10 -10.59
N THR A 923 4.84 35.30 -9.28
CA THR A 923 3.86 34.74 -8.34
C THR A 923 2.87 35.83 -7.89
N GLU A 924 1.58 35.51 -7.86
CA GLU A 924 0.54 36.39 -7.30
C GLU A 924 0.40 36.17 -5.79
N LEU A 925 0.22 37.28 -5.05
CA LEU A 925 -0.02 37.32 -3.60
C LEU A 925 -1.38 37.99 -3.32
N GLU A 926 -1.92 37.71 -2.12
CA GLU A 926 -3.19 38.29 -1.67
C GLU A 926 -3.22 39.83 -1.80
N GLY A 927 -4.37 40.37 -2.22
CA GLY A 927 -4.55 41.80 -2.49
C GLY A 927 -4.14 42.25 -3.90
N GLY A 928 -3.64 41.35 -4.76
CA GLY A 928 -3.20 41.69 -6.12
C GLY A 928 -1.83 42.35 -6.15
N VAL A 929 -0.94 41.91 -5.27
CA VAL A 929 0.50 42.22 -5.29
C VAL A 929 1.19 41.06 -6.01
N THR A 930 2.15 41.35 -6.90
CA THR A 930 2.97 40.30 -7.52
C THR A 930 4.37 40.28 -6.93
N LYS A 931 5.01 39.10 -6.94
CA LYS A 931 6.38 38.87 -6.49
C LYS A 931 7.14 38.11 -7.57
N TYR A 932 8.39 38.48 -7.82
CA TYR A 932 9.39 37.62 -8.47
C TYR A 932 10.72 37.76 -7.75
N GLU A 933 11.68 36.87 -8.01
CA GLU A 933 13.05 36.95 -7.48
C GLU A 933 14.07 37.00 -8.62
N ILE A 934 15.23 37.62 -8.37
CA ILE A 934 16.38 37.66 -9.27
C ILE A 934 17.68 37.58 -8.47
N PHE A 935 18.69 36.91 -9.02
CA PHE A 935 20.06 36.99 -8.50
C PHE A 935 20.68 38.33 -8.92
N ASP A 936 20.99 39.22 -7.97
CA ASP A 936 21.94 40.32 -8.21
C ASP A 936 23.35 39.75 -8.42
N THR A 937 23.71 38.73 -7.62
CA THR A 937 24.97 38.00 -7.72
C THR A 937 24.74 36.55 -7.28
N ALA A 938 24.96 35.59 -8.19
CA ALA A 938 24.93 34.17 -7.86
C ALA A 938 26.27 33.70 -7.24
N ALA A 939 26.19 32.82 -6.24
CA ALA A 939 27.35 32.24 -5.56
C ALA A 939 28.20 31.36 -6.50
N PRO A 940 29.53 31.25 -6.31
CA PRO A 940 30.37 30.29 -7.03
C PRO A 940 29.89 28.83 -6.94
N ILE A 941 29.33 28.44 -5.79
CA ILE A 941 28.73 27.12 -5.55
C ILE A 941 27.26 27.33 -5.16
N GLN A 942 26.35 26.78 -5.96
CA GLN A 942 24.90 26.92 -5.78
C GLN A 942 24.29 25.61 -5.31
N ILE A 943 23.61 25.67 -4.16
CA ILE A 943 22.93 24.55 -3.55
C ILE A 943 21.42 24.68 -3.82
N ILE A 944 20.82 23.64 -4.39
CA ILE A 944 19.39 23.57 -4.70
C ILE A 944 18.78 22.42 -3.90
N ASN A 945 18.04 22.75 -2.86
CA ASN A 945 17.33 21.81 -2.01
C ASN A 945 15.93 21.51 -2.59
N VAL A 946 15.48 20.26 -2.48
CA VAL A 946 14.21 19.78 -3.03
C VAL A 946 13.24 19.49 -1.89
N ARG A 947 12.14 20.23 -1.82
CA ARG A 947 11.08 20.01 -0.82
C ARG A 947 10.29 18.74 -1.12
N ARG A 948 10.79 17.62 -0.57
CA ARG A 948 10.21 16.27 -0.69
C ARG A 948 9.03 16.00 0.26
N LEU A 949 8.79 16.83 1.27
CA LEU A 949 7.68 16.63 2.21
C LEU A 949 6.44 17.45 1.80
N GLN A 950 5.32 16.77 1.62
CA GLN A 950 4.00 17.37 1.34
C GLN A 950 3.01 17.01 2.45
N PHE A 951 1.96 17.84 2.61
CA PHE A 951 0.88 17.61 3.57
C PHE A 951 -0.46 17.57 2.83
N GLU A 952 -1.03 16.38 2.70
CA GLU A 952 -2.33 16.14 2.05
C GLU A 952 -3.32 15.64 3.12
N ASN A 953 -4.50 16.26 3.22
CA ASN A 953 -5.59 15.83 4.12
C ASN A 953 -5.17 15.56 5.58
N GLY A 954 -4.21 16.33 6.10
CA GLY A 954 -3.69 16.20 7.46
C GLY A 954 -2.67 15.08 7.67
N ARG A 955 -2.20 14.41 6.61
CA ARG A 955 -1.12 13.41 6.66
C ARG A 955 0.12 13.92 5.92
N ALA A 956 1.30 13.65 6.46
CA ALA A 956 2.57 13.90 5.81
C ALA A 956 2.86 12.79 4.78
N ARG A 957 3.38 13.17 3.60
CA ARG A 957 3.69 12.27 2.49
C ARG A 957 4.99 12.69 1.79
N LYS A 958 5.81 11.73 1.35
CA LYS A 958 6.99 11.96 0.52
C LYS A 958 6.59 12.13 -0.95
N ASP A 959 7.11 13.16 -1.61
CA ASP A 959 7.01 13.37 -3.05
C ASP A 959 8.10 12.57 -3.78
N GLU A 960 7.72 11.41 -4.30
CA GLU A 960 8.58 10.46 -5.01
C GLU A 960 8.76 10.80 -6.51
N SER A 961 8.25 11.95 -6.96
CA SER A 961 8.33 12.39 -8.38
C SER A 961 9.78 12.60 -8.85
N HIS A 962 10.05 12.32 -10.11
CA HIS A 962 11.38 12.46 -10.68
C HIS A 962 11.72 13.93 -11.01
N LEU A 963 12.90 14.37 -10.57
CA LEU A 963 13.47 15.67 -10.93
C LEU A 963 14.64 15.40 -11.88
N ALA A 964 14.45 15.67 -13.17
CA ALA A 964 15.50 15.51 -14.17
C ALA A 964 16.54 16.65 -14.03
N LEU A 965 17.82 16.29 -13.99
CA LEU A 965 18.93 17.21 -13.77
C LEU A 965 19.74 17.41 -15.05
N ASP A 966 20.10 18.65 -15.33
CA ASP A 966 20.95 19.03 -16.47
C ASP A 966 22.43 18.99 -16.05
N LYS A 967 23.33 18.52 -16.92
CA LYS A 967 24.78 18.52 -16.61
C LYS A 967 25.34 19.94 -16.44
N ILE A 968 24.81 20.86 -17.24
CA ILE A 968 25.16 22.28 -17.27
C ILE A 968 23.86 23.06 -17.14
N LEU A 969 23.70 23.76 -16.03
CA LEU A 969 22.61 24.68 -15.76
C LEU A 969 23.05 26.09 -16.14
N TYR A 970 22.24 26.83 -16.90
CA TYR A 970 22.51 28.22 -17.28
C TYR A 970 21.68 29.17 -16.40
N LEU A 971 22.32 29.88 -15.48
CA LEU A 971 21.62 30.77 -14.54
C LEU A 971 21.26 32.14 -15.15
N ASP A 972 21.62 32.37 -16.41
CA ASP A 972 21.37 33.61 -17.16
C ASP A 972 19.92 34.12 -17.08
N ARG A 973 18.93 33.22 -17.16
CA ARG A 973 17.50 33.58 -17.04
C ARG A 973 17.11 34.12 -15.66
N TYR A 974 17.85 33.78 -14.61
CA TYR A 974 17.61 34.21 -13.22
C TYR A 974 18.52 35.37 -12.76
N LEU A 975 19.59 35.68 -13.50
CA LEU A 975 20.54 36.76 -13.20
C LEU A 975 20.01 38.12 -13.63
N LYS A 976 20.21 39.14 -12.79
CA LYS A 976 19.76 40.52 -13.05
C LYS A 976 20.28 41.10 -14.37
N SER A 977 21.54 40.82 -14.70
CA SER A 977 22.20 41.19 -15.96
C SER A 977 23.24 40.12 -16.30
N THR A 978 23.56 39.91 -17.58
CA THR A 978 24.60 38.96 -18.02
C THR A 978 25.77 39.70 -18.69
N LYS A 979 26.64 38.98 -19.42
CA LYS A 979 27.77 39.58 -20.15
C LYS A 979 27.32 40.11 -21.52
N SER A 980 26.25 39.54 -22.07
CA SER A 980 25.66 39.85 -23.37
C SER A 980 24.36 40.65 -23.31
N LEU A 981 23.58 40.56 -22.21
CA LEU A 981 22.25 41.17 -22.09
C LEU A 981 22.12 42.08 -20.86
N SER A 982 21.49 43.24 -21.06
CA SER A 982 21.16 44.19 -19.98
C SER A 982 20.00 43.72 -19.10
N GLU A 983 19.80 44.41 -17.97
CA GLU A 983 18.68 44.17 -17.06
C GLU A 983 17.32 44.37 -17.76
N GLU A 984 17.18 45.36 -18.64
CA GLU A 984 15.96 45.56 -19.43
C GLU A 984 15.71 44.42 -20.42
N GLN A 985 16.75 43.93 -21.10
CA GLN A 985 16.63 42.86 -22.10
C GLN A 985 16.25 41.52 -21.47
N LEU A 986 16.87 41.15 -20.35
CA LEU A 986 16.49 39.95 -19.60
C LEU A 986 15.10 40.08 -18.99
N GLN A 987 14.71 41.29 -18.55
CA GLN A 987 13.37 41.52 -18.05
C GLN A 987 12.31 41.45 -19.16
N GLU A 988 12.62 41.83 -20.40
CA GLU A 988 11.74 41.61 -21.56
C GLU A 988 11.53 40.11 -21.82
N LEU A 989 12.60 39.31 -21.84
CA LEU A 989 12.52 37.85 -21.98
C LEU A 989 11.72 37.19 -20.83
N ARG A 990 11.92 37.63 -19.58
CA ARG A 990 11.10 37.19 -18.43
C ARG A 990 9.63 37.53 -18.61
N ASN A 991 9.30 38.73 -19.06
CA ASN A 991 7.91 39.11 -19.30
C ASN A 991 7.26 38.20 -20.36
N GLN A 992 8.00 37.82 -21.41
CA GLN A 992 7.54 36.84 -22.42
C GLN A 992 7.34 35.44 -21.81
N GLN A 993 8.32 34.92 -21.06
CA GLN A 993 8.20 33.64 -20.36
C GLN A 993 7.00 33.60 -19.40
N TRP A 994 6.82 34.63 -18.57
CA TRP A 994 5.72 34.73 -17.61
C TRP A 994 4.36 34.83 -18.30
N GLN A 995 4.26 35.47 -19.47
CA GLN A 995 3.04 35.52 -20.27
C GLN A 995 2.67 34.12 -20.80
N LEU A 996 3.64 33.38 -21.35
CA LEU A 996 3.44 32.00 -21.84
C LEU A 996 3.07 31.06 -20.68
N GLN A 997 3.73 31.17 -19.53
CA GLN A 997 3.39 30.42 -18.31
C GLN A 997 1.99 30.77 -17.78
N ALA A 998 1.54 32.02 -17.89
CA ALA A 998 0.19 32.42 -17.49
C ALA A 998 -0.88 31.81 -18.42
N GLU A 999 -0.62 31.76 -19.74
CA GLU A 999 -1.50 31.06 -20.69
C GLU A 999 -1.52 29.54 -20.41
N LEU A 1000 -0.36 28.93 -20.14
CA LEU A 1000 -0.26 27.51 -19.76
C LEU A 1000 -1.06 27.19 -18.49
N ARG A 1001 -0.93 27.99 -17.43
CA ARG A 1001 -1.70 27.83 -16.17
C ARG A 1001 -3.22 28.00 -16.39
N ALA A 1002 -3.64 28.91 -17.28
CA ALA A 1002 -5.04 29.06 -17.65
C ALA A 1002 -5.57 27.82 -18.40
N LEU A 1003 -4.77 27.25 -19.30
CA LEU A 1003 -5.10 26.01 -20.01
C LEU A 1003 -5.11 24.78 -19.08
N GLU A 1004 -4.15 24.66 -18.15
CA GLU A 1004 -4.17 23.63 -17.09
C GLU A 1004 -5.47 23.71 -16.28
N THR A 1005 -5.86 24.91 -15.85
CA THR A 1005 -7.09 25.15 -15.08
C THR A 1005 -8.34 24.79 -15.88
N ARG A 1006 -8.38 25.15 -17.18
CA ARG A 1006 -9.50 24.81 -18.07
C ARG A 1006 -9.57 23.31 -18.35
N LYS A 1007 -8.44 22.65 -18.59
CA LYS A 1007 -8.32 21.20 -18.77
C LYS A 1007 -8.80 20.44 -17.53
N LYS A 1008 -8.44 20.93 -16.33
CA LYS A 1008 -8.92 20.39 -15.06
C LYS A 1008 -10.45 20.45 -14.96
N LEU A 1009 -11.03 21.63 -15.16
CA LEU A 1009 -12.49 21.85 -15.13
C LEU A 1009 -13.27 21.02 -16.16
N LEU A 1010 -12.64 20.63 -17.28
CA LEU A 1010 -13.26 19.80 -18.31
C LEU A 1010 -13.08 18.29 -18.09
N LYS A 1011 -12.10 17.86 -17.29
CA LYS A 1011 -11.81 16.43 -17.03
C LYS A 1011 -12.20 15.92 -15.64
N GLU A 1012 -12.01 16.73 -14.61
CA GLU A 1012 -12.37 16.36 -13.23
C GLU A 1012 -13.83 16.76 -12.97
N THR A 1013 -14.72 15.79 -13.07
CA THR A 1013 -16.13 15.92 -12.64
C THR A 1013 -16.36 15.15 -11.33
N ASP A 1014 -17.48 15.40 -10.66
CA ASP A 1014 -17.89 14.62 -9.48
C ASP A 1014 -18.17 13.13 -9.81
N PHE A 1015 -18.25 12.78 -11.09
CA PHE A 1015 -18.39 11.41 -11.58
C PHE A 1015 -17.01 10.83 -11.90
N LYS A 1016 -16.58 9.87 -11.07
CA LYS A 1016 -15.26 9.22 -11.21
C LYS A 1016 -15.08 8.65 -12.62
N ASP A 1017 -13.94 8.97 -13.22
CA ASP A 1017 -13.50 8.51 -14.54
C ASP A 1017 -14.38 8.97 -15.74
N VAL A 1018 -15.20 10.03 -15.57
CA VAL A 1018 -16.03 10.64 -16.65
C VAL A 1018 -15.72 12.14 -16.81
N ASP A 1019 -15.52 12.59 -18.06
CA ASP A 1019 -15.26 14.00 -18.39
C ASP A 1019 -16.55 14.81 -18.64
N LEU A 1020 -16.44 16.15 -18.69
CA LEU A 1020 -17.61 17.01 -18.82
C LEU A 1020 -18.42 16.80 -20.12
N PRO A 1021 -17.81 16.56 -21.30
CA PRO A 1021 -18.54 16.10 -22.48
C PRO A 1021 -19.36 14.84 -22.23
N GLY A 1022 -18.80 13.79 -21.62
CA GLY A 1022 -19.53 12.56 -21.29
C GLY A 1022 -20.71 12.80 -20.34
N VAL A 1023 -20.55 13.68 -19.34
CA VAL A 1023 -21.66 14.09 -18.45
C VAL A 1023 -22.78 14.81 -19.22
N LEU A 1024 -22.44 15.65 -20.20
CA LEU A 1024 -23.42 16.34 -21.04
C LEU A 1024 -24.17 15.39 -21.99
N ASP A 1025 -23.48 14.41 -22.59
CA ASP A 1025 -24.07 13.37 -23.44
C ASP A 1025 -25.09 12.51 -22.66
N GLU A 1026 -24.74 12.04 -21.45
CA GLU A 1026 -25.68 11.30 -20.59
C GLU A 1026 -26.85 12.18 -20.09
N THR A 1027 -26.60 13.47 -19.82
CA THR A 1027 -27.66 14.42 -19.43
C THR A 1027 -28.63 14.68 -20.58
N ALA A 1028 -28.13 14.82 -21.82
CA ALA A 1028 -28.96 14.93 -23.02
C ALA A 1028 -29.79 13.65 -23.24
N CYS A 1029 -29.19 12.49 -23.01
CA CYS A 1029 -29.87 11.19 -23.04
C CYS A 1029 -30.99 11.10 -21.98
N LEU A 1030 -30.80 11.66 -20.79
CA LEU A 1030 -31.82 11.77 -19.75
C LEU A 1030 -32.96 12.72 -20.14
N VAL A 1031 -32.64 13.93 -20.63
CA VAL A 1031 -33.64 14.92 -21.08
C VAL A 1031 -34.53 14.35 -22.18
N THR A 1032 -33.93 13.68 -23.19
CA THR A 1032 -34.67 13.03 -24.28
C THR A 1032 -35.68 11.99 -23.77
N LYS A 1033 -35.33 11.21 -22.74
CA LYS A 1033 -36.24 10.22 -22.11
C LYS A 1033 -37.40 10.89 -21.36
N LEU A 1034 -37.17 12.08 -20.77
CA LEU A 1034 -38.20 12.86 -20.08
C LEU A 1034 -39.13 13.57 -21.08
N GLU A 1035 -38.59 14.18 -22.14
CA GLU A 1035 -39.39 14.81 -23.21
C GLU A 1035 -40.26 13.79 -23.96
N GLY A 1036 -39.77 12.56 -24.16
CA GLY A 1036 -40.55 11.46 -24.73
C GLY A 1036 -41.68 10.90 -23.84
N SER A 1037 -41.80 11.35 -22.58
CA SER A 1037 -42.75 10.82 -21.60
C SER A 1037 -44.08 11.59 -21.59
N SER A 1038 -44.83 11.51 -22.70
CA SER A 1038 -46.19 12.07 -22.80
C SER A 1038 -47.15 11.48 -21.75
N PRO A 1039 -48.00 12.28 -21.06
CA PRO A 1039 -48.71 11.88 -19.83
C PRO A 1039 -49.98 11.01 -20.06
N GLU A 1040 -49.97 10.09 -21.01
CA GLU A 1040 -51.10 9.16 -21.27
C GLU A 1040 -50.94 7.79 -20.58
N ALA A 1041 -49.80 7.53 -19.91
CA ALA A 1041 -49.47 6.25 -19.28
C ALA A 1041 -49.58 6.22 -17.74
N ALA A 1042 -50.13 7.27 -17.10
CA ALA A 1042 -50.20 7.41 -15.65
C ALA A 1042 -51.61 7.09 -15.09
N GLY A 1043 -51.87 5.82 -14.76
CA GLY A 1043 -53.15 5.39 -14.17
C GLY A 1043 -53.32 5.81 -12.70
N GLU A 1044 -54.26 6.73 -12.45
CA GLU A 1044 -55.03 7.03 -11.21
C GLU A 1044 -54.32 7.18 -9.84
N SER A 1045 -53.02 6.87 -9.67
CA SER A 1045 -52.36 6.79 -8.35
C SER A 1045 -51.47 7.99 -8.00
N LEU A 1046 -51.32 8.99 -8.88
CA LEU A 1046 -50.37 10.12 -8.72
C LEU A 1046 -51.02 11.49 -8.51
N GLN A 1047 -52.35 11.56 -8.45
CA GLN A 1047 -53.10 12.82 -8.39
C GLN A 1047 -53.09 13.52 -7.01
N ALA A 1048 -52.47 12.90 -6.00
CA ALA A 1048 -52.52 13.34 -4.60
C ALA A 1048 -51.27 14.12 -4.10
N SER A 1049 -50.38 14.57 -4.99
CA SER A 1049 -49.09 15.19 -4.57
C SER A 1049 -48.61 16.36 -5.43
N LEU A 1050 -49.46 16.93 -6.29
CA LEU A 1050 -49.09 18.00 -7.23
C LEU A 1050 -49.71 19.38 -6.90
N GLU A 1051 -50.47 19.52 -5.83
CA GLU A 1051 -51.22 20.76 -5.51
C GLU A 1051 -50.38 21.88 -4.86
N GLN A 1052 -49.07 21.68 -4.60
CA GLN A 1052 -48.23 22.67 -3.89
C GLN A 1052 -46.81 22.80 -4.46
N ARG A 1053 -46.66 23.34 -5.67
CA ARG A 1053 -45.43 24.04 -6.10
C ARG A 1053 -45.70 25.03 -7.24
N ASP A 1054 -44.90 26.09 -7.28
CA ASP A 1054 -45.02 27.21 -8.24
C ASP A 1054 -44.83 26.79 -9.70
N PRO A 1055 -45.39 27.58 -10.66
CA PRO A 1055 -45.22 27.34 -12.09
C PRO A 1055 -43.79 27.64 -12.55
N SER A 1056 -42.90 26.65 -12.41
CA SER A 1056 -41.64 26.60 -13.17
C SER A 1056 -41.91 26.43 -14.67
N PRO A 1057 -41.02 26.93 -15.55
CA PRO A 1057 -41.30 27.02 -16.97
C PRO A 1057 -41.42 25.64 -17.64
N VAL A 1058 -42.21 25.60 -18.71
CA VAL A 1058 -42.28 24.49 -19.67
C VAL A 1058 -40.86 24.16 -20.16
N PRO A 1059 -40.48 22.87 -20.28
CA PRO A 1059 -39.21 22.50 -20.92
C PRO A 1059 -39.09 23.16 -22.29
N GLN A 1060 -37.96 23.82 -22.55
CA GLN A 1060 -37.70 24.38 -23.87
C GLN A 1060 -37.38 23.23 -24.82
N GLU A 1061 -38.16 23.10 -25.91
CA GLU A 1061 -37.91 22.08 -26.93
C GLU A 1061 -36.46 22.15 -27.43
N GLY A 1062 -35.77 21.00 -27.45
CA GLY A 1062 -34.38 20.93 -27.88
C GLY A 1062 -33.33 21.25 -26.82
N ILE A 1063 -33.62 21.10 -25.52
CA ILE A 1063 -32.57 21.12 -24.48
C ILE A 1063 -31.59 19.96 -24.69
N ALA A 1064 -32.06 18.76 -25.05
CA ALA A 1064 -31.20 17.64 -25.37
C ALA A 1064 -30.24 17.94 -26.55
N ASP A 1065 -30.74 18.56 -27.63
CA ASP A 1065 -29.92 18.97 -28.77
C ASP A 1065 -28.88 20.05 -28.40
N GLN A 1066 -29.23 20.98 -27.51
CA GLN A 1066 -28.30 21.98 -26.99
C GLN A 1066 -27.19 21.34 -26.14
N LEU A 1067 -27.51 20.32 -25.33
CA LEU A 1067 -26.53 19.58 -24.51
C LEU A 1067 -25.59 18.73 -25.38
N ASN A 1068 -26.12 17.95 -26.31
CA ASN A 1068 -25.34 17.17 -27.29
C ASN A 1068 -24.41 18.09 -28.10
N LYS A 1069 -24.94 19.18 -28.66
CA LYS A 1069 -24.16 20.17 -29.38
C LYS A 1069 -23.07 20.78 -28.49
N ARG A 1070 -23.32 20.98 -27.20
CA ARG A 1070 -22.32 21.51 -26.28
C ARG A 1070 -21.22 20.49 -25.96
N ALA A 1071 -21.54 19.20 -25.90
CA ALA A 1071 -20.52 18.15 -25.83
C ALA A 1071 -19.67 18.10 -27.13
N ASP A 1072 -20.31 18.20 -28.30
CA ASP A 1072 -19.65 18.30 -29.61
C ASP A 1072 -18.74 19.54 -29.74
N GLU A 1073 -19.09 20.66 -29.10
CA GLU A 1073 -18.24 21.86 -29.02
C GLU A 1073 -17.04 21.68 -28.05
N LEU A 1074 -17.21 20.91 -26.96
CA LEU A 1074 -16.18 20.77 -25.90
C LEU A 1074 -15.15 19.65 -26.17
N ARG A 1075 -15.49 18.57 -26.88
CA ARG A 1075 -14.52 17.51 -27.25
C ARG A 1075 -13.34 18.04 -28.09
N PRO A 1076 -13.52 18.87 -29.15
CA PRO A 1076 -12.40 19.48 -29.87
C PRO A 1076 -11.69 20.58 -29.07
N GLU A 1077 -12.36 21.23 -28.10
CA GLU A 1077 -11.70 22.16 -27.17
C GLU A 1077 -10.67 21.42 -26.30
N LEU A 1078 -11.00 20.21 -25.80
CA LEU A 1078 -10.07 19.38 -25.03
C LEU A 1078 -8.81 18.96 -25.81
N THR A 1079 -8.91 18.74 -27.12
CA THR A 1079 -7.75 18.46 -27.99
C THR A 1079 -6.94 19.71 -28.31
N ASP A 1080 -7.58 20.82 -28.68
CA ASP A 1080 -6.90 22.11 -28.93
C ASP A 1080 -6.16 22.61 -27.68
N ILE A 1081 -6.74 22.44 -26.49
CA ILE A 1081 -6.06 22.70 -25.21
C ILE A 1081 -4.80 21.83 -25.06
N HIS A 1082 -4.84 20.54 -25.40
CA HIS A 1082 -3.68 19.65 -25.28
C HIS A 1082 -2.55 20.04 -26.24
N ASP A 1083 -2.88 20.28 -27.52
CA ASP A 1083 -1.91 20.66 -28.55
C ASP A 1083 -1.27 22.03 -28.24
N ARG A 1084 -2.05 22.98 -27.69
CA ARG A 1084 -1.55 24.27 -27.22
C ARG A 1084 -0.64 24.15 -26.01
N MET A 1085 -0.97 23.31 -25.03
CA MET A 1085 -0.11 23.09 -23.86
C MET A 1085 1.29 22.62 -24.28
N GLU A 1086 1.37 21.57 -25.10
CA GLU A 1086 2.66 21.07 -25.62
C GLU A 1086 3.43 22.13 -26.41
N LYS A 1087 2.73 22.97 -27.16
CA LYS A 1087 3.34 24.06 -27.93
C LYS A 1087 3.86 25.17 -27.01
N LEU A 1088 3.11 25.55 -25.99
CA LEU A 1088 3.50 26.57 -25.02
C LEU A 1088 4.68 26.10 -24.17
N GLU A 1089 4.71 24.84 -23.74
CA GLU A 1089 5.85 24.23 -23.04
C GLU A 1089 7.13 24.35 -23.87
N LYS A 1090 7.09 23.90 -25.14
CA LYS A 1090 8.23 24.04 -26.09
C LYS A 1090 8.62 25.50 -26.34
N GLN A 1091 7.66 26.44 -26.30
CA GLN A 1091 7.96 27.88 -26.42
C GLN A 1091 8.61 28.44 -25.15
N ILE A 1092 8.14 28.06 -23.95
CA ILE A 1092 8.70 28.49 -22.65
C ILE A 1092 10.16 28.05 -22.52
N ASP A 1093 10.48 26.80 -22.90
CA ASP A 1093 11.85 26.29 -22.87
C ASP A 1093 12.78 27.11 -23.77
N SER A 1094 12.31 27.49 -24.97
CA SER A 1094 13.08 28.22 -25.98
C SER A 1094 13.39 29.69 -25.67
N VAL A 1095 12.66 30.34 -24.74
CA VAL A 1095 12.78 31.81 -24.48
C VAL A 1095 14.21 32.25 -24.14
N PHE A 1096 15.00 31.36 -23.53
CA PHE A 1096 16.38 31.63 -23.11
C PHE A 1096 17.39 30.66 -23.75
N GLU A 1097 17.07 30.05 -24.90
CA GLU A 1097 17.94 29.06 -25.54
C GLU A 1097 19.32 29.63 -25.94
N ASP A 1098 19.39 30.91 -26.32
CA ASP A 1098 20.64 31.61 -26.65
C ASP A 1098 21.39 32.16 -25.42
N CYS A 1099 20.78 32.18 -24.24
CA CYS A 1099 21.33 32.83 -23.04
C CYS A 1099 22.29 31.89 -22.29
N LYS A 1100 23.60 31.99 -22.57
CA LYS A 1100 24.62 31.02 -22.14
C LYS A 1100 25.90 31.63 -21.54
N ASP A 1101 25.85 32.84 -20.97
CA ASP A 1101 27.05 33.51 -20.40
C ASP A 1101 27.47 32.94 -19.03
N HIS A 1102 26.57 32.26 -18.30
CA HIS A 1102 26.77 31.79 -16.93
C HIS A 1102 26.46 30.29 -16.77
N PRO A 1103 27.26 29.40 -17.39
CA PRO A 1103 27.20 27.96 -17.16
C PRO A 1103 27.63 27.60 -15.73
N TYR A 1104 26.88 26.68 -15.13
CA TYR A 1104 27.14 26.01 -13.86
C TYR A 1104 27.10 24.50 -14.08
N ARG A 1105 28.18 23.80 -13.73
CA ARG A 1105 28.28 22.34 -13.88
C ARG A 1105 27.81 21.61 -12.63
N LEU A 1106 27.11 20.51 -12.83
CA LEU A 1106 26.62 19.62 -11.79
C LEU A 1106 27.81 18.96 -11.06
N HIS A 1107 27.96 19.21 -9.76
CA HIS A 1107 29.06 18.71 -8.93
C HIS A 1107 28.64 17.57 -8.01
N ALA A 1108 27.53 17.73 -7.28
CA ALA A 1108 27.11 16.73 -6.29
C ALA A 1108 25.59 16.60 -6.16
N ILE A 1109 25.14 15.41 -5.75
CA ILE A 1109 23.72 15.08 -5.54
C ILE A 1109 23.58 14.29 -4.24
N PHE A 1110 22.91 14.89 -3.26
CA PHE A 1110 22.49 14.23 -2.02
C PHE A 1110 21.24 13.39 -2.29
N MET A 1111 21.30 12.10 -1.95
CA MET A 1111 20.25 11.12 -2.19
C MET A 1111 19.70 10.58 -0.87
N HIS A 1112 18.39 10.34 -0.80
CA HIS A 1112 17.72 9.76 0.36
C HIS A 1112 16.75 8.64 -0.05
N ALA A 1113 17.04 7.41 0.39
CA ALA A 1113 16.14 6.26 0.32
C ALA A 1113 15.51 5.99 1.69
N GLY A 1114 14.19 6.06 1.77
CA GLY A 1114 13.46 5.93 3.04
C GLY A 1114 12.25 6.85 3.12
N SER A 1115 11.65 6.89 4.30
CA SER A 1115 10.40 7.57 4.64
C SER A 1115 10.64 8.95 5.27
N HIS A 1116 9.56 9.62 5.67
CA HIS A 1116 9.62 10.85 6.47
C HIS A 1116 10.04 10.65 7.94
N SER A 1117 10.15 9.41 8.43
CA SER A 1117 10.54 9.09 9.82
C SER A 1117 11.86 8.32 9.91
N GLY A 1118 12.63 8.25 8.83
CA GLY A 1118 13.91 7.54 8.78
C GLY A 1118 14.21 6.96 7.39
N GLY A 1119 15.51 6.91 7.07
CA GLY A 1119 16.05 6.45 5.82
C GLY A 1119 17.56 6.62 5.73
N HIS A 1120 18.16 6.13 4.65
CA HIS A 1120 19.59 6.16 4.40
C HIS A 1120 19.97 7.26 3.41
N TYR A 1121 21.11 7.92 3.65
CA TYR A 1121 21.66 8.99 2.85
C TYR A 1121 23.01 8.60 2.25
N TRP A 1122 23.23 9.00 1.00
CA TRP A 1122 24.54 8.97 0.35
C TRP A 1122 24.66 10.16 -0.60
N ILE A 1123 25.87 10.39 -1.11
CA ILE A 1123 26.14 11.48 -2.06
C ILE A 1123 26.87 10.96 -3.30
N TYR A 1124 26.38 11.35 -4.47
CA TYR A 1124 27.17 11.29 -5.70
C TYR A 1124 27.99 12.57 -5.82
N ILE A 1125 29.29 12.47 -6.10
CA ILE A 1125 30.15 13.62 -6.38
C ILE A 1125 30.92 13.35 -7.68
N TYR A 1126 30.97 14.34 -8.55
CA TYR A 1126 31.72 14.35 -9.80
C TYR A 1126 33.11 14.93 -9.57
N ASP A 1127 34.12 14.26 -10.10
CA ASP A 1127 35.52 14.67 -10.02
C ASP A 1127 35.89 15.44 -11.28
N PHE A 1128 35.93 16.77 -11.18
CA PHE A 1128 36.27 17.64 -12.31
C PHE A 1128 37.72 17.50 -12.79
N GLN A 1129 38.62 16.92 -11.99
CA GLN A 1129 40.02 16.68 -12.35
C GLN A 1129 40.18 15.35 -13.11
N ASN A 1130 39.39 14.33 -12.78
CA ASN A 1130 39.49 12.98 -13.33
C ASN A 1130 38.33 12.58 -14.28
N ASP A 1131 37.34 13.46 -14.49
CA ASP A 1131 36.15 13.27 -15.35
C ASP A 1131 35.32 12.00 -15.02
N ILE A 1132 35.14 11.73 -13.73
CA ILE A 1132 34.42 10.54 -13.23
C ILE A 1132 33.44 10.85 -12.11
N TRP A 1133 32.32 10.12 -12.09
CA TRP A 1133 31.38 10.10 -10.98
C TRP A 1133 31.77 9.06 -9.94
N ARG A 1134 31.81 9.47 -8.67
CA ARG A 1134 31.96 8.58 -7.52
C ARG A 1134 30.75 8.69 -6.57
N LYS A 1135 30.38 7.55 -6.00
CA LYS A 1135 29.31 7.38 -5.00
C LYS A 1135 29.94 7.17 -3.65
N TYR A 1136 29.73 8.11 -2.75
CA TYR A 1136 30.23 8.08 -1.37
C TYR A 1136 29.07 7.61 -0.49
N ASN A 1137 29.13 6.34 -0.09
CA ASN A 1137 28.11 5.64 0.69
C ASN A 1137 28.76 5.13 1.98
N ASP A 1138 28.80 6.00 2.98
CA ASP A 1138 29.56 5.86 4.22
C ASP A 1138 31.01 5.40 3.94
N GLU A 1139 31.41 4.22 4.41
CA GLU A 1139 32.74 3.64 4.29
C GLU A 1139 33.09 3.12 2.89
N THR A 1140 32.11 3.06 1.99
CA THR A 1140 32.30 2.61 0.60
C THR A 1140 32.31 3.81 -0.36
N VAL A 1141 33.38 3.96 -1.13
CA VAL A 1141 33.40 4.86 -2.30
C VAL A 1141 33.56 4.04 -3.57
N THR A 1142 32.60 4.16 -4.48
CA THR A 1142 32.50 3.35 -5.71
C THR A 1142 32.40 4.24 -6.95
N LEU A 1143 32.87 3.75 -8.09
CA LEU A 1143 32.62 4.37 -9.39
C LEU A 1143 31.13 4.16 -9.77
N GLU A 1144 30.48 5.18 -10.32
CA GLU A 1144 29.13 5.06 -10.90
C GLU A 1144 29.09 5.63 -12.31
N SER A 1145 28.14 5.16 -13.12
CA SER A 1145 27.92 5.74 -14.45
C SER A 1145 26.98 6.95 -14.37
N GLU A 1146 27.25 7.97 -15.17
CA GLU A 1146 26.38 9.14 -15.28
C GLU A 1146 24.95 8.77 -15.73
N GLU A 1147 24.81 7.78 -16.62
CA GLU A 1147 23.51 7.23 -17.01
C GLU A 1147 22.76 6.59 -15.83
N THR A 1148 23.46 5.97 -14.88
CA THR A 1148 22.87 5.45 -13.64
C THR A 1148 22.29 6.59 -12.79
N ILE A 1149 23.02 7.71 -12.73
CA ILE A 1149 22.74 8.84 -11.84
C ILE A 1149 21.59 9.72 -12.36
N LEU A 1150 21.54 9.99 -13.66
CA LEU A 1150 20.57 10.92 -14.26
C LEU A 1150 19.24 10.26 -14.67
N LYS A 1151 19.19 8.93 -14.80
CA LYS A 1151 18.02 8.20 -15.31
C LYS A 1151 16.94 7.99 -14.24
N LYS A 1152 15.67 8.09 -14.64
CA LYS A 1152 14.54 7.77 -13.77
C LYS A 1152 14.55 6.29 -13.34
N VAL A 1153 14.67 6.06 -12.03
CA VAL A 1153 14.56 4.74 -11.40
C VAL A 1153 13.10 4.27 -11.39
N VAL A 1154 12.87 3.04 -11.85
CA VAL A 1154 11.54 2.40 -11.87
C VAL A 1154 11.50 1.32 -10.78
N GLN A 1155 11.17 1.73 -9.56
CA GLN A 1155 11.06 0.87 -8.38
C GLN A 1155 9.90 1.32 -7.50
N VAL A 1156 9.43 0.44 -6.61
CA VAL A 1156 8.44 0.80 -5.57
C VAL A 1156 9.17 1.58 -4.48
N ARG A 1157 8.83 2.87 -4.32
CA ARG A 1157 9.55 3.87 -3.48
C ARG A 1157 11.00 4.11 -3.93
N PRO A 1158 11.23 4.81 -5.06
CA PRO A 1158 12.58 5.08 -5.54
C PRO A 1158 13.38 5.99 -4.59
N PRO A 1159 14.72 5.89 -4.55
CA PRO A 1159 15.58 6.89 -3.93
C PRO A 1159 15.36 8.27 -4.56
N THR A 1160 15.29 9.31 -3.73
CA THR A 1160 14.99 10.68 -4.17
C THR A 1160 16.15 11.62 -3.87
N SER A 1161 16.50 12.51 -4.79
CA SER A 1161 17.40 13.64 -4.53
C SER A 1161 16.77 14.62 -3.53
N THR A 1162 17.54 15.02 -2.52
CA THR A 1162 17.15 16.02 -1.50
C THR A 1162 17.90 17.34 -1.65
N GLY A 1163 19.14 17.31 -2.10
CA GLY A 1163 19.96 18.48 -2.42
C GLY A 1163 20.82 18.23 -3.65
N ILE A 1164 20.97 19.26 -4.50
CA ILE A 1164 21.78 19.23 -5.72
C ILE A 1164 22.75 20.40 -5.66
N VAL A 1165 24.02 20.18 -5.95
CA VAL A 1165 25.07 21.20 -5.93
C VAL A 1165 25.61 21.40 -7.34
N TYR A 1166 25.58 22.64 -7.80
CA TYR A 1166 26.22 23.09 -9.02
C TYR A 1166 27.37 24.05 -8.71
N VAL A 1167 28.42 24.05 -9.53
CA VAL A 1167 29.58 24.95 -9.40
C VAL A 1167 29.76 25.72 -10.70
N ARG A 1168 30.04 27.03 -10.61
CA ARG A 1168 30.24 27.90 -11.77
C ARG A 1168 31.44 27.42 -12.59
N ASP A 1169 31.27 27.26 -13.91
CA ASP A 1169 32.22 26.54 -14.77
C ASP A 1169 33.64 27.13 -14.77
N ASP A 1170 33.75 28.46 -14.72
CA ASP A 1170 35.02 29.20 -14.72
C ASP A 1170 35.91 28.92 -13.50
N VAL A 1171 35.34 28.42 -12.39
CA VAL A 1171 36.06 28.10 -11.15
C VAL A 1171 35.91 26.64 -10.73
N ALA A 1172 35.22 25.79 -11.50
CA ALA A 1172 34.88 24.42 -11.08
C ALA A 1172 36.10 23.59 -10.65
N THR A 1173 37.15 23.57 -11.47
CA THR A 1173 38.42 22.86 -11.20
C THR A 1173 39.36 23.58 -10.22
N GLU A 1174 39.06 24.83 -9.85
CA GLU A 1174 39.83 25.61 -8.86
C GLU A 1174 39.23 25.48 -7.45
N TYR A 1175 37.90 25.60 -7.36
CA TYR A 1175 37.16 25.62 -6.09
C TYR A 1175 36.84 24.22 -5.56
N THR A 1176 36.89 23.19 -6.41
CA THR A 1176 36.61 21.81 -6.00
C THR A 1176 37.73 20.86 -6.40
N GLU A 1177 37.96 19.83 -5.58
CA GLU A 1177 38.99 18.81 -5.76
C GLU A 1177 38.54 17.54 -5.01
N ALA A 1178 37.90 16.60 -5.71
CA ALA A 1178 37.20 15.45 -5.09
C ALA A 1178 38.14 14.34 -4.58
N LEU A 1179 39.40 14.36 -5.01
CA LEU A 1179 40.47 13.45 -4.61
C LEU A 1179 41.67 14.28 -4.14
N HIS A 1180 42.10 14.10 -2.90
CA HIS A 1180 43.28 14.75 -2.34
C HIS A 1180 43.93 13.88 -1.26
N ARG A 1181 45.05 13.23 -1.57
CA ARG A 1181 45.79 12.32 -0.67
C ARG A 1181 47.31 12.49 -0.79
N ASP A 1182 48.02 12.37 0.33
CA ASP A 1182 49.48 12.40 0.45
C ASP A 1182 49.93 11.27 1.40
N LEU A 1183 50.48 10.18 0.85
CA LEU A 1183 50.97 9.04 1.63
C LEU A 1183 52.49 9.12 1.73
N GLN A 1184 52.99 9.73 2.81
CA GLN A 1184 54.42 9.98 2.98
C GLN A 1184 55.23 8.68 3.11
N GLU A 1185 56.31 8.55 2.32
CA GLU A 1185 57.26 7.44 2.39
C GLU A 1185 58.10 7.50 3.68
N VAL A 1186 58.17 6.38 4.39
CA VAL A 1186 58.99 6.28 5.63
C VAL A 1186 60.37 5.76 5.28
N LYS A 1187 61.37 6.65 5.28
CA LYS A 1187 62.79 6.28 5.10
C LYS A 1187 63.31 5.57 6.36
N GLY A 1188 63.52 4.25 6.26
CA GLY A 1188 63.94 3.41 7.38
C GLY A 1188 65.40 3.57 7.81
N SER A 1189 65.68 3.29 9.07
CA SER A 1189 67.02 3.20 9.68
C SER A 1189 67.36 1.75 10.09
N GLN A 1190 68.64 1.42 10.22
CA GLN A 1190 69.17 0.06 10.09
C GLN A 1190 69.41 -0.72 11.40
N SER A 1191 69.20 -2.05 11.35
CA SER A 1191 70.01 -3.18 11.88
C SER A 1191 69.14 -4.45 11.75
N GLY A 1192 69.57 -5.67 11.38
CA GLY A 1192 70.82 -6.43 11.55
C GLY A 1192 70.47 -7.71 12.34
N GLU A 1193 70.84 -8.95 12.01
CA GLU A 1193 71.81 -9.47 11.02
C GLU A 1193 71.65 -11.01 10.83
N THR A 1194 71.63 -11.55 9.58
CA THR A 1194 71.99 -12.95 9.17
C THR A 1194 71.31 -14.22 9.78
N GLN A 1195 71.30 -15.45 9.20
CA GLN A 1195 72.02 -16.05 8.05
C GLN A 1195 71.31 -17.30 7.44
N HIS A 1196 71.41 -17.51 6.11
CA HIS A 1196 71.22 -18.74 5.25
C HIS A 1196 69.97 -19.66 5.45
N GLY A 1197 69.36 -20.27 4.43
CA GLY A 1197 69.73 -20.48 3.01
C GLY A 1197 68.73 -21.44 2.31
N ASP A 1198 68.88 -21.94 1.07
CA ASP A 1198 69.81 -21.65 -0.04
C ASP A 1198 69.35 -22.39 -1.37
N VAL A 1199 69.56 -21.75 -2.54
CA VAL A 1199 69.60 -22.30 -3.94
C VAL A 1199 68.28 -22.67 -4.70
N GLU A 1200 68.29 -22.35 -6.01
CA GLU A 1200 67.24 -22.52 -7.03
C GLU A 1200 67.18 -23.93 -7.68
N MET A 1201 66.09 -24.22 -8.41
CA MET A 1201 66.13 -24.90 -9.72
C MET A 1201 64.96 -24.40 -10.60
N MET A 1202 65.18 -24.26 -11.91
CA MET A 1202 64.16 -23.91 -12.91
C MET A 1202 64.30 -24.82 -14.14
N ASP A 1203 63.18 -25.21 -14.75
CA ASP A 1203 63.17 -26.04 -15.98
C ASP A 1203 62.54 -25.29 -17.16
N THR A 1204 63.20 -25.35 -18.31
CA THR A 1204 62.69 -24.93 -19.64
C THR A 1204 63.26 -25.90 -20.69
N PRO A 1205 62.59 -26.18 -21.82
CA PRO A 1205 62.61 -25.24 -22.96
C PRO A 1205 61.39 -25.26 -23.91
N SER A 1206 61.28 -24.20 -24.73
CA SER A 1206 61.16 -24.20 -26.22
C SER A 1206 60.59 -22.83 -26.70
N THR A 1207 61.02 -22.17 -27.78
CA THR A 1207 61.97 -22.51 -28.88
C THR A 1207 62.40 -21.23 -29.63
N ASN A 1208 63.68 -21.12 -30.03
CA ASN A 1208 64.24 -20.29 -31.14
C ASN A 1208 64.05 -18.74 -31.05
N VAL A 1209 64.87 -17.85 -31.64
CA VAL A 1209 65.90 -17.92 -32.71
C VAL A 1209 67.18 -17.14 -32.30
N VAL A 1210 68.31 -17.46 -32.94
CA VAL A 1210 69.69 -16.93 -32.76
C VAL A 1210 69.92 -15.54 -33.40
N ASN A 1211 70.62 -14.60 -32.72
CA ASN A 1211 71.94 -14.12 -33.18
C ASN A 1211 72.80 -13.33 -32.17
N MET A 1212 74.12 -13.42 -32.42
CA MET A 1212 75.31 -12.69 -31.91
C MET A 1212 75.16 -11.15 -31.81
N ASP A 1213 75.97 -10.39 -31.05
CA ASP A 1213 77.43 -10.49 -30.81
C ASP A 1213 77.92 -10.14 -29.37
N ASP A 1214 79.22 -10.37 -29.11
CA ASP A 1214 79.85 -10.49 -27.78
C ASP A 1214 80.62 -9.25 -27.24
N TYR A 1215 80.62 -9.11 -25.89
CA TYR A 1215 81.70 -8.65 -24.97
C TYR A 1215 82.41 -7.28 -25.17
N THR A 1216 82.60 -6.53 -24.07
CA THR A 1216 83.87 -6.57 -23.28
C THR A 1216 83.88 -5.67 -22.02
N ASN A 1217 84.51 -6.20 -20.96
CA ASN A 1217 85.06 -5.53 -19.75
C ASN A 1217 84.05 -4.85 -18.77
N LEU A 1218 84.06 -5.07 -17.44
CA LEU A 1218 85.13 -5.19 -16.42
C LEU A 1218 85.86 -3.84 -16.19
N GLU A 1219 86.17 -3.39 -14.96
CA GLU A 1219 86.18 -4.07 -13.64
C GLU A 1219 86.14 -3.07 -12.45
N VAL A 1220 85.90 -3.57 -11.22
CA VAL A 1220 86.60 -3.29 -9.91
C VAL A 1220 87.13 -1.88 -9.57
N VAL A 1221 87.11 -1.35 -8.33
CA VAL A 1221 86.41 -1.62 -7.04
C VAL A 1221 86.79 -0.48 -6.05
N GLU A 1222 86.30 -0.49 -4.79
CA GLU A 1222 86.73 0.37 -3.66
C GLU A 1222 86.46 1.90 -3.76
N GLY A 1223 86.15 2.62 -2.66
CA GLY A 1223 85.81 2.16 -1.31
C GLY A 1223 85.94 3.23 -0.21
N ARG A 1224 85.19 3.01 0.89
CA ARG A 1224 85.35 3.58 2.26
C ARG A 1224 85.11 5.07 2.54
N GLU A 1225 84.52 5.26 3.73
CA GLU A 1225 84.66 6.38 4.68
C GLU A 1225 84.14 7.77 4.23
N MET A 1226 83.19 8.41 4.91
CA MET A 1226 82.57 8.17 6.24
C MET A 1226 81.04 8.05 6.17
#